data_AF-W7SHC6-F1
#
_entry.id   AF-W7SHC6-F1
#
_cell.length_a   1.000
_cell.length_b   1.000
_cell.length_c   1.000
_cell.angle_alpha   90.00
_cell.angle_beta   90.00
_cell.angle_gamma   90.00
#
_symmetry.space_group_name_H-M   'P 1'
#
loop_
_entity.id
_entity.type
_entity.pdbx_description
1 polymer ?
#
loop_
_entity_poly.entity_id
_entity_poly.type
_entity_poly.pdbx_seq_one_letter_code
_entity_poly.pdbx_strand_id
1 'polypeptide(L)'
;MRSVLLVAAVVAATALTAPVAQAAPQAAAPSGSSFTPVSPTRVYDSRVGGHQILARSGYGLAFPTNLVPADATAVVFNLTGTGSTEPTFLAVGSLAGPSPYNTSNLNLAAGETRANLVTSPIGGTAGRGVWLEAGPAAVDAIVDLAGYYAPSSGVKFTSIAPQRVLDTRDSTPVGPGGTVTLDLSSKVPAGATTAVFNLTGTDVTGPTFVTAFPAGQAKPDASNLNLQAGQTSPNLVTVRLSADRKVTLANAYNSVDLIVDLAGYYSPDSTQSFFPLQQIRAVDTRDANGNPRQPLGSGGTHALDFGGWLPTGATAAVFNLTATNVSNSTFLTAWPQGGDRPSASNLNLVAGQTAANLSVTALSADGKAELYNHIGQVDAIADLVGYFAPAGQPCASACAFTWGPNGSGLKADGTTDNTMHAPTAAYGLSGVVFATGGPWDADDDGYALRADGTVWDWGNNGGGGLSNGRPSGLGDGPRSQFSYPPVYYSTTPGQVLGLSNITQIVAGYALKNDGTVWAWGSNYMWGLGNGSQDDTFATPTAVQVSGLTDVIAIAGATGNGYALKRDGTVWSWGENTTGQLGDGTAPPDLSSCSENEGVSPNGPNCASATPVQVVGLTGVTKIGSRLAVKSDGTVWQWGGQDASYKPMPNAHQVPGITNAVAVGGVATDVGSGTGYALLADGTVRAWGMNGDGQLGNGTLCQGGSCGPVTDPVTVAGLTGVTSLASGVTAGYALKSDGTVWAWGGGQDGELGDGQLFTKSSVPVRIAGLSGVTALGYNGLAVANPQ
;
A
#
# COMPACT_ATOMS: atom_id res chain seq x y z
N MET A 1 59.25 -44.36 16.66
CA MET A 1 60.10 -43.16 16.77
C MET A 1 59.31 -42.15 17.59
N ARG A 2 59.60 -42.04 18.91
CA ARG A 2 60.32 -40.92 19.55
C ARG A 2 59.60 -39.57 19.33
N SER A 3 59.19 -38.74 20.29
CA SER A 3 59.38 -38.62 21.75
C SER A 3 58.45 -37.45 22.21
N VAL A 4 57.67 -37.56 23.30
CA VAL A 4 57.91 -37.02 24.67
C VAL A 4 57.61 -35.51 24.89
N LEU A 5 56.64 -35.26 25.79
CA LEU A 5 56.45 -34.21 26.85
C LEU A 5 56.73 -32.71 26.51
N LEU A 6 56.10 -31.68 27.10
CA LEU A 6 55.72 -31.38 28.49
C LEU A 6 54.65 -30.25 28.57
N VAL A 7 53.61 -30.47 29.37
CA VAL A 7 53.15 -29.64 30.52
C VAL A 7 53.36 -28.11 30.50
N ALA A 8 52.27 -27.35 30.63
CA ALA A 8 52.14 -26.24 31.59
C ALA A 8 50.66 -25.90 31.84
N ALA A 9 50.20 -26.09 33.07
CA ALA A 9 48.97 -25.47 33.56
C ALA A 9 49.29 -24.04 34.02
N VAL A 10 48.46 -23.06 33.63
CA VAL A 10 48.33 -21.77 34.32
C VAL A 10 46.84 -21.46 34.43
N VAL A 11 46.39 -21.30 35.68
CA VAL A 11 45.09 -20.72 36.06
C VAL A 11 45.33 -19.24 36.34
N ALA A 12 44.56 -18.33 35.72
CA ALA A 12 44.06 -17.08 36.34
C ALA A 12 43.17 -16.26 35.39
N ALA A 13 41.90 -16.11 35.80
CA ALA A 13 41.05 -14.91 35.84
C ALA A 13 40.96 -13.93 34.63
N THR A 14 39.75 -13.91 34.06
CA THR A 14 38.93 -12.76 33.63
C THR A 14 39.62 -11.51 33.05
N ALA A 15 39.35 -11.27 31.76
CA ALA A 15 39.06 -9.94 31.25
C ALA A 15 37.90 -10.03 30.26
N LEU A 16 36.87 -9.21 30.48
CA LEU A 16 35.77 -8.99 29.57
C LEU A 16 36.29 -8.52 28.22
N THR A 17 35.84 -9.16 27.15
CA THR A 17 35.65 -8.49 25.86
C THR A 17 34.22 -8.77 25.44
N ALA A 18 33.35 -7.80 25.67
CA ALA A 18 32.09 -7.70 24.95
C ALA A 18 32.42 -7.77 23.44
N PRO A 19 31.69 -8.56 22.63
CA PRO A 19 31.74 -8.32 21.20
C PRO A 19 31.21 -6.90 20.97
N VAL A 20 32.08 -6.11 20.35
CA VAL A 20 31.85 -4.74 19.89
C VAL A 20 30.54 -4.71 19.12
N ALA A 21 29.68 -3.75 19.47
CA ALA A 21 28.51 -3.36 18.70
C ALA A 21 28.94 -3.15 17.25
N GLN A 22 28.58 -4.09 16.38
CA GLN A 22 28.68 -3.87 14.95
C GLN A 22 27.43 -3.05 14.59
N ALA A 23 27.60 -1.73 14.57
CA ALA A 23 26.64 -0.84 13.95
C ALA A 23 26.39 -1.37 12.54
N ALA A 24 25.15 -1.82 12.30
CA ALA A 24 24.70 -2.24 10.99
C ALA A 24 25.00 -1.14 9.96
N PRO A 25 25.44 -1.47 8.74
CA PRO A 25 25.52 -0.47 7.68
C PRO A 25 24.12 0.12 7.50
N GLN A 26 23.98 1.44 7.68
CA GLN A 26 22.77 2.16 7.31
C GLN A 26 22.54 1.93 5.82
N ALA A 27 21.67 0.98 5.49
CA ALA A 27 21.12 0.84 4.15
C ALA A 27 20.38 2.15 3.79
N ALA A 28 20.52 2.59 2.55
CA ALA A 28 19.96 3.85 2.08
C ALA A 28 18.44 3.85 2.25
N ALA A 29 17.98 4.70 3.16
CA ALA A 29 16.59 4.96 3.48
C ALA A 29 15.73 5.31 2.25
N PRO A 30 14.46 4.87 2.18
CA PRO A 30 13.56 5.17 1.07
C PRO A 30 13.03 6.61 1.17
N SER A 31 13.73 7.54 0.54
CA SER A 31 13.46 8.99 0.51
C SER A 31 12.35 9.42 -0.46
N GLY A 32 11.52 8.49 -0.95
CA GLY A 32 10.77 8.65 -2.21
C GLY A 32 11.69 8.65 -3.43
N SER A 33 11.13 8.54 -4.64
CA SER A 33 11.91 8.38 -5.86
C SER A 33 12.21 9.71 -6.55
N SER A 34 13.40 9.81 -7.14
CA SER A 34 13.84 10.97 -7.93
C SER A 34 13.68 10.67 -9.42
N PHE A 35 13.49 11.71 -10.24
CA PHE A 35 13.23 11.58 -11.67
C PHE A 35 14.51 11.63 -12.49
N THR A 36 14.66 10.69 -13.41
CA THR A 36 15.72 10.69 -14.42
C THR A 36 15.11 10.85 -15.81
N PRO A 37 15.36 11.98 -16.51
CA PRO A 37 14.85 12.20 -17.86
C PRO A 37 15.62 11.36 -18.88
N VAL A 38 14.88 10.71 -19.77
CA VAL A 38 15.40 9.98 -20.93
C VAL A 38 15.10 10.80 -22.19
N SER A 39 16.01 10.81 -23.16
CA SER A 39 15.68 11.38 -24.47
C SER A 39 14.49 10.61 -25.05
N PRO A 40 13.44 11.25 -25.60
CA PRO A 40 12.26 10.55 -26.09
C PRO A 40 12.63 9.35 -26.96
N THR A 41 12.32 8.15 -26.48
CA THR A 41 12.75 6.87 -27.07
C THR A 41 11.54 5.98 -27.27
N ARG A 42 11.27 5.59 -28.52
CA ARG A 42 10.21 4.64 -28.83
C ARG A 42 10.58 3.26 -28.31
N VAL A 43 9.79 2.76 -27.36
CA VAL A 43 9.98 1.42 -26.76
C VAL A 43 8.93 0.42 -27.24
N TYR A 44 7.82 0.90 -27.81
CA TYR A 44 6.77 0.06 -28.39
C TYR A 44 6.04 0.75 -29.54
N ASP A 45 5.71 -0.02 -30.58
CA ASP A 45 4.87 0.40 -31.70
C ASP A 45 4.15 -0.82 -32.28
N SER A 46 2.87 -0.98 -31.95
CA SER A 46 2.08 -2.14 -32.41
C SER A 46 1.93 -2.22 -33.92
N ARG A 47 2.06 -1.09 -34.64
CA ARG A 47 1.87 -1.00 -36.09
C ARG A 47 2.99 -1.72 -36.85
N VAL A 48 4.19 -1.74 -36.28
CA VAL A 48 5.37 -2.39 -36.90
C VAL A 48 5.32 -3.90 -36.68
N GLY A 49 4.75 -4.35 -35.56
CA GLY A 49 4.60 -5.76 -35.22
C GLY A 49 3.38 -6.45 -35.83
N GLY A 50 2.40 -5.70 -36.35
CA GLY A 50 1.14 -6.25 -36.88
C GLY A 50 0.19 -6.77 -35.80
N HIS A 51 0.35 -6.33 -34.55
CA HIS A 51 -0.40 -6.82 -33.40
C HIS A 51 -1.03 -5.64 -32.66
N GLN A 52 -2.20 -5.19 -33.14
CA GLN A 52 -3.04 -4.27 -32.38
C GLN A 52 -3.35 -4.84 -31.00
N ILE A 53 -3.48 -3.96 -30.00
CA ILE A 53 -4.02 -4.37 -28.71
C ILE A 53 -5.50 -4.68 -28.94
N LEU A 54 -5.88 -5.95 -28.77
CA LEU A 54 -7.22 -6.45 -29.07
C LEU A 54 -8.24 -5.88 -28.08
N ALA A 55 -9.49 -5.80 -28.53
CA ALA A 55 -10.60 -5.37 -27.67
C ALA A 55 -10.67 -6.21 -26.38
N ARG A 56 -10.86 -5.54 -25.24
CA ARG A 56 -10.97 -6.14 -23.91
C ARG A 56 -9.83 -7.10 -23.59
N SER A 57 -8.63 -6.76 -24.05
CA SER A 57 -7.41 -7.54 -23.89
C SER A 57 -6.26 -6.64 -23.44
N GLY A 58 -5.35 -7.24 -22.66
CA GLY A 58 -4.12 -6.60 -22.22
C GLY A 58 -2.90 -7.03 -23.03
N TYR A 59 -1.94 -6.12 -23.17
CA TYR A 59 -0.59 -6.39 -23.66
C TYR A 59 0.45 -5.99 -22.62
N GLY A 60 1.32 -6.93 -22.26
CA GLY A 60 2.39 -6.69 -21.30
C GLY A 60 3.60 -6.07 -21.97
N LEU A 61 3.93 -4.82 -21.62
CA LEU A 61 5.07 -4.08 -22.14
C LEU A 61 6.21 -4.03 -21.12
N ALA A 62 7.30 -4.72 -21.39
CA ALA A 62 8.52 -4.62 -20.60
C ALA A 62 9.42 -3.46 -21.08
N PHE A 63 10.11 -2.81 -20.15
CA PHE A 63 11.08 -1.76 -20.47
C PHE A 63 12.52 -2.31 -20.52
N PRO A 64 13.35 -1.91 -21.50
CA PRO A 64 14.75 -2.31 -21.55
C PRO A 64 15.54 -1.88 -20.30
N THR A 65 16.32 -2.80 -19.72
CA THR A 65 17.07 -2.55 -18.48
C THR A 65 18.17 -1.49 -18.60
N ASN A 66 18.65 -1.25 -19.82
CA ASN A 66 19.59 -0.17 -20.13
C ASN A 66 18.93 1.22 -20.17
N LEU A 67 17.60 1.30 -20.32
CA LEU A 67 16.86 2.56 -20.29
C LEU A 67 16.21 2.81 -18.92
N VAL A 68 15.73 1.76 -18.26
CA VAL A 68 15.08 1.84 -16.95
C VAL A 68 15.83 0.91 -15.98
N PRO A 69 16.49 1.43 -14.92
CA PRO A 69 17.32 0.63 -14.00
C PRO A 69 16.48 -0.24 -13.05
N ALA A 70 17.09 -1.28 -12.48
CA ALA A 70 16.40 -2.31 -11.70
C ALA A 70 15.64 -1.79 -10.47
N ASP A 71 16.09 -0.69 -9.88
CA ASP A 71 15.50 -0.04 -8.72
C ASP A 71 14.43 1.00 -9.08
N ALA A 72 14.10 1.19 -10.37
CA ALA A 72 13.05 2.10 -10.78
C ALA A 72 11.70 1.67 -10.22
N THR A 73 10.95 2.63 -9.68
CA THR A 73 9.63 2.41 -9.06
C THR A 73 8.48 2.85 -9.95
N ALA A 74 8.73 3.72 -10.94
CA ALA A 74 7.73 4.18 -11.90
C ALA A 74 8.37 4.65 -13.21
N VAL A 75 7.58 4.67 -14.27
CA VAL A 75 7.94 5.16 -15.60
C VAL A 75 7.04 6.31 -16.03
N VAL A 76 7.60 7.21 -16.83
CA VAL A 76 6.87 8.31 -17.47
C VAL A 76 7.05 8.16 -18.97
N PHE A 77 5.94 8.03 -19.70
CA PHE A 77 5.96 7.83 -21.14
C PHE A 77 4.76 8.51 -21.80
N ASN A 78 4.93 8.86 -23.07
CA ASN A 78 3.84 9.36 -23.88
C ASN A 78 3.18 8.18 -24.59
N LEU A 79 1.88 8.00 -24.37
CA LEU A 79 1.06 6.95 -24.96
C LEU A 79 0.24 7.53 -26.11
N THR A 80 0.50 7.07 -27.33
CA THR A 80 -0.32 7.42 -28.50
C THR A 80 -1.16 6.24 -28.93
N GLY A 81 -2.48 6.45 -29.00
CA GLY A 81 -3.42 5.50 -29.55
C GLY A 81 -3.85 5.91 -30.95
N THR A 82 -3.99 4.95 -31.87
CA THR A 82 -4.38 5.21 -33.26
C THR A 82 -5.05 4.00 -33.91
N GLY A 83 -5.66 4.18 -35.08
CA GLY A 83 -6.12 3.08 -35.92
C GLY A 83 -7.33 2.30 -35.39
N SER A 84 -7.99 2.80 -34.35
CA SER A 84 -9.23 2.21 -33.88
C SER A 84 -10.41 2.59 -34.79
N THR A 85 -11.29 1.63 -35.08
CA THR A 85 -12.45 1.84 -35.95
C THR A 85 -13.71 2.25 -35.18
N GLU A 86 -13.71 2.09 -33.86
CA GLU A 86 -14.83 2.39 -32.96
C GLU A 86 -14.29 3.14 -31.74
N PRO A 87 -15.14 3.86 -30.97
CA PRO A 87 -14.70 4.50 -29.74
C PRO A 87 -14.10 3.48 -28.76
N THR A 88 -12.95 3.81 -28.17
CA THR A 88 -12.25 2.94 -27.23
C THR A 88 -11.37 3.75 -26.26
N PHE A 89 -10.69 3.05 -25.37
CA PHE A 89 -9.71 3.64 -24.46
C PHE A 89 -8.50 2.73 -24.33
N LEU A 90 -7.40 3.30 -23.84
CA LEU A 90 -6.26 2.58 -23.31
C LEU A 90 -6.11 2.88 -21.81
N ALA A 91 -6.00 1.82 -21.02
CA ALA A 91 -5.70 1.87 -19.61
C ALA A 91 -4.31 1.28 -19.34
N VAL A 92 -3.58 1.83 -18.36
CA VAL A 92 -2.20 1.48 -18.07
C VAL A 92 -2.05 1.02 -16.62
N GLY A 93 -1.76 -0.25 -16.41
CA GLY A 93 -1.49 -0.81 -15.08
C GLY A 93 -0.03 -1.17 -14.90
N SER A 94 0.43 -1.38 -13.67
CA SER A 94 1.68 -2.11 -13.44
C SER A 94 1.54 -3.54 -13.97
N LEU A 95 2.59 -4.13 -14.55
CA LEU A 95 2.57 -5.57 -14.91
C LEU A 95 2.28 -6.49 -13.72
N ALA A 96 2.67 -6.03 -12.53
CA ALA A 96 2.39 -6.69 -11.25
C ALA A 96 1.27 -5.95 -10.51
N GLY A 97 0.20 -5.53 -11.19
CA GLY A 97 -0.96 -4.85 -10.61
C GLY A 97 -2.27 -5.51 -11.05
N PRO A 98 -3.42 -5.21 -10.37
CA PRO A 98 -4.71 -5.61 -10.90
C PRO A 98 -4.93 -4.97 -12.27
N SER A 99 -5.82 -5.58 -13.04
CA SER A 99 -6.19 -5.08 -14.34
C SER A 99 -6.77 -3.64 -14.24
N PRO A 100 -6.28 -2.67 -15.03
CA PRO A 100 -6.74 -1.29 -14.99
C PRO A 100 -8.08 -1.02 -15.71
N TYR A 101 -8.91 -2.04 -16.04
CA TYR A 101 -10.16 -1.90 -16.82
C TYR A 101 -11.17 -0.87 -16.29
N ASN A 102 -11.12 -0.50 -15.00
CA ASN A 102 -11.99 0.52 -14.44
C ASN A 102 -11.47 1.96 -14.62
N THR A 103 -10.30 2.16 -15.23
CA THR A 103 -9.66 3.46 -15.51
C THR A 103 -9.48 3.69 -17.01
N SER A 104 -9.12 4.90 -17.41
CA SER A 104 -8.78 5.21 -18.81
C SER A 104 -7.69 6.28 -18.90
N ASN A 105 -6.46 5.90 -19.24
CA ASN A 105 -5.37 6.87 -19.44
C ASN A 105 -5.50 7.60 -20.77
N LEU A 106 -6.11 7.00 -21.79
CA LEU A 106 -6.34 7.64 -23.07
C LEU A 106 -7.70 7.23 -23.60
N ASN A 107 -8.52 8.20 -24.02
CA ASN A 107 -9.83 7.96 -24.63
C ASN A 107 -9.81 8.45 -26.07
N LEU A 108 -10.38 7.64 -26.97
CA LEU A 108 -10.33 7.82 -28.42
C LEU A 108 -11.73 7.67 -29.02
N ALA A 109 -12.10 8.61 -29.89
CA ALA A 109 -13.20 8.41 -30.84
C ALA A 109 -12.76 7.46 -31.99
N ALA A 110 -13.75 6.96 -32.74
CA ALA A 110 -13.50 6.18 -33.95
C ALA A 110 -12.60 6.95 -34.94
N GLY A 111 -11.51 6.34 -35.39
CA GLY A 111 -10.54 6.93 -36.31
C GLY A 111 -9.63 8.01 -35.71
N GLU A 112 -9.73 8.30 -34.41
CA GLU A 112 -8.90 9.31 -33.76
C GLU A 112 -7.46 8.81 -33.53
N THR A 113 -6.50 9.71 -33.72
CA THR A 113 -5.12 9.54 -33.22
C THR A 113 -4.91 10.57 -32.12
N ARG A 114 -4.58 10.13 -30.91
CA ARG A 114 -4.37 11.02 -29.77
C ARG A 114 -3.25 10.51 -28.87
N ALA A 115 -2.54 11.45 -28.24
CA ALA A 115 -1.53 11.17 -27.23
C ALA A 115 -1.99 11.66 -25.84
N ASN A 116 -1.57 10.94 -24.80
CA ASN A 116 -1.57 11.41 -23.42
C ASN A 116 -0.29 10.94 -22.70
N LEU A 117 0.29 11.78 -21.85
CA LEU A 117 1.38 11.38 -20.97
C LEU A 117 0.82 10.46 -19.88
N VAL A 118 1.58 9.43 -19.57
CA VAL A 118 1.24 8.46 -18.54
C VAL A 118 2.40 8.38 -17.56
N THR A 119 2.07 8.47 -16.27
CA THR A 119 2.96 8.04 -15.19
C THR A 119 2.37 6.79 -14.59
N SER A 120 3.14 5.71 -14.52
CA SER A 120 2.68 4.42 -14.01
C SER A 120 3.75 3.76 -13.15
N PRO A 121 3.39 3.14 -12.02
CA PRO A 121 4.29 2.26 -11.30
C PRO A 121 4.77 1.12 -12.20
N ILE A 122 6.03 0.72 -12.05
CA ILE A 122 6.59 -0.44 -12.76
C ILE A 122 6.60 -1.65 -11.82
N GLY A 123 6.21 -2.82 -12.33
CA GLY A 123 6.19 -4.06 -11.56
C GLY A 123 7.56 -4.47 -11.00
N GLY A 124 7.54 -5.27 -9.93
CA GLY A 124 8.73 -5.80 -9.25
C GLY A 124 9.50 -6.87 -10.07
N THR A 125 10.26 -7.72 -9.38
CA THR A 125 11.19 -8.70 -9.99
C THR A 125 10.54 -9.73 -10.92
N ALA A 126 9.23 -9.94 -10.84
CA ALA A 126 8.48 -10.87 -11.70
C ALA A 126 8.00 -10.26 -13.04
N GLY A 127 8.30 -8.99 -13.33
CA GLY A 127 7.98 -8.36 -14.61
C GLY A 127 8.16 -6.83 -14.59
N ARG A 128 9.28 -6.34 -15.14
CA ARG A 128 9.61 -4.90 -15.19
C ARG A 128 8.90 -4.21 -16.36
N GLY A 129 7.63 -3.89 -16.17
CA GLY A 129 6.82 -3.30 -17.23
C GLY A 129 5.45 -2.81 -16.79
N VAL A 130 4.63 -2.46 -17.79
CA VAL A 130 3.23 -2.05 -17.64
C VAL A 130 2.30 -2.92 -18.48
N TRP A 131 1.05 -3.08 -18.04
CA TRP A 131 -0.05 -3.55 -18.87
C TRP A 131 -0.63 -2.39 -19.68
N LEU A 132 -0.85 -2.62 -20.97
CA LEU A 132 -1.67 -1.76 -21.82
C LEU A 132 -2.97 -2.52 -22.14
N GLU A 133 -4.08 -2.03 -21.63
CA GLU A 133 -5.38 -2.66 -21.85
C GLU A 133 -6.27 -1.82 -22.74
N ALA A 134 -6.80 -2.43 -23.79
CA ALA A 134 -7.76 -1.78 -24.67
C ALA A 134 -9.19 -2.03 -24.21
N GLY A 135 -10.01 -1.00 -24.35
CA GLY A 135 -11.44 -1.04 -24.10
C GLY A 135 -12.22 -1.87 -25.14
N PRO A 136 -13.44 -1.44 -25.54
CA PRO A 136 -14.32 -2.27 -26.36
C PRO A 136 -13.88 -2.46 -27.81
N ALA A 137 -12.91 -1.67 -28.30
CA ALA A 137 -12.36 -1.82 -29.66
C ALA A 137 -10.84 -1.93 -29.65
N ALA A 138 -10.32 -2.64 -30.65
CA ALA A 138 -8.89 -2.78 -30.86
C ALA A 138 -8.25 -1.43 -31.23
N VAL A 139 -6.98 -1.27 -30.87
CA VAL A 139 -6.25 -0.02 -31.05
C VAL A 139 -4.76 -0.28 -31.21
N ASP A 140 -4.11 0.50 -32.06
CA ASP A 140 -2.65 0.56 -32.10
C ASP A 140 -2.12 1.48 -31.01
N ALA A 141 -1.11 1.02 -30.28
CA ALA A 141 -0.43 1.79 -29.25
C ALA A 141 1.03 2.03 -29.62
N ILE A 142 1.48 3.27 -29.42
CA ILE A 142 2.86 3.70 -29.56
C ILE A 142 3.28 4.26 -28.19
N VAL A 143 4.42 3.79 -27.69
CA VAL A 143 4.95 4.20 -26.39
C VAL A 143 6.33 4.82 -26.57
N ASP A 144 6.42 6.11 -26.26
CA ASP A 144 7.68 6.86 -26.25
C ASP A 144 8.07 7.18 -24.81
N LEU A 145 9.14 6.56 -24.30
CA LEU A 145 9.63 6.76 -22.94
C LEU A 145 10.22 8.16 -22.77
N ALA A 146 9.78 8.88 -21.74
CA ALA A 146 10.24 10.24 -21.40
C ALA A 146 11.14 10.26 -20.15
N GLY A 147 11.00 9.27 -19.26
CA GLY A 147 11.85 9.13 -18.08
C GLY A 147 11.37 8.06 -17.11
N TYR A 148 12.04 7.96 -15.97
CA TYR A 148 11.68 7.05 -14.89
C TYR A 148 11.94 7.67 -13.52
N TYR A 149 11.34 7.07 -12.49
CA TYR A 149 11.61 7.40 -11.10
C TYR A 149 12.36 6.26 -10.42
N ALA A 150 13.42 6.57 -9.68
CA ALA A 150 14.19 5.60 -8.91
C ALA A 150 14.66 6.19 -7.55
N PRO A 151 14.82 5.39 -6.48
CA PRO A 151 15.34 5.87 -5.20
C PRO A 151 16.82 6.25 -5.27
N SER A 152 17.63 5.54 -6.06
CA SER A 152 19.09 5.72 -6.06
C SER A 152 19.60 6.81 -7.02
N SER A 153 18.74 7.36 -7.89
CA SER A 153 19.18 8.26 -8.97
C SER A 153 18.11 9.26 -9.39
N GLY A 154 18.56 10.39 -9.94
CA GLY A 154 17.71 11.42 -10.53
C GLY A 154 17.70 12.73 -9.75
N VAL A 155 16.73 13.58 -10.08
CA VAL A 155 16.48 14.89 -9.47
C VAL A 155 15.04 15.01 -8.97
N LYS A 156 14.82 15.87 -7.99
CA LYS A 156 13.52 16.04 -7.34
C LYS A 156 12.65 17.09 -8.03
N PHE A 157 11.38 17.13 -7.67
CA PHE A 157 10.39 18.02 -8.27
C PHE A 157 10.15 19.29 -7.43
N THR A 158 9.77 20.36 -8.13
CA THR A 158 9.17 21.55 -7.53
C THR A 158 7.87 21.84 -8.27
N SER A 159 6.75 21.70 -7.57
CA SER A 159 5.43 22.14 -8.06
C SER A 159 5.31 23.66 -8.02
N ILE A 160 4.63 24.24 -9.02
CA ILE A 160 4.27 25.66 -9.03
C ILE A 160 2.78 25.81 -9.37
N ALA A 161 2.21 26.98 -9.05
CA ALA A 161 0.90 27.34 -9.60
C ALA A 161 1.01 27.42 -11.14
N PRO A 162 0.05 26.88 -11.91
CA PRO A 162 0.13 26.88 -13.37
C PRO A 162 0.31 28.29 -13.97
N GLN A 163 1.25 28.44 -14.90
CA GLN A 163 1.54 29.73 -15.55
C GLN A 163 1.60 29.61 -17.08
N ARG A 164 0.86 30.48 -17.79
CA ARG A 164 0.98 30.64 -19.25
C ARG A 164 2.36 31.17 -19.61
N VAL A 165 3.11 30.42 -20.41
CA VAL A 165 4.48 30.76 -20.84
C VAL A 165 4.62 30.90 -22.35
N LEU A 166 3.63 30.43 -23.12
CA LEU A 166 3.52 30.64 -24.56
C LEU A 166 2.04 30.64 -24.98
N ASP A 167 1.68 31.54 -25.88
CA ASP A 167 0.40 31.54 -26.58
C ASP A 167 0.60 32.08 -28.00
N THR A 168 0.60 31.21 -29.01
CA THR A 168 0.90 31.68 -30.37
C THR A 168 -0.28 32.38 -31.04
N ARG A 169 -1.50 32.30 -30.47
CA ARG A 169 -2.67 33.02 -30.97
C ARG A 169 -2.51 34.54 -30.90
N ASP A 170 -1.71 34.99 -29.93
CA ASP A 170 -1.31 36.39 -29.76
C ASP A 170 -0.16 36.79 -30.71
N SER A 171 0.32 35.84 -31.52
CA SER A 171 1.44 36.00 -32.45
C SER A 171 1.14 35.32 -33.78
N THR A 172 2.08 34.54 -34.34
CA THR A 172 1.89 33.81 -35.60
C THR A 172 1.73 32.31 -35.32
N PRO A 173 0.70 31.65 -35.89
CA PRO A 173 0.56 30.21 -35.84
C PRO A 173 1.79 29.47 -36.36
N VAL A 174 2.07 28.29 -35.82
CA VAL A 174 3.21 27.48 -36.24
C VAL A 174 2.85 26.72 -37.51
N GLY A 175 3.38 27.17 -38.65
CA GLY A 175 3.16 26.55 -39.96
C GLY A 175 3.81 25.17 -40.14
N PRO A 176 3.69 24.55 -41.33
CA PRO A 176 4.16 23.19 -41.59
C PRO A 176 5.69 23.13 -41.54
N GLY A 177 6.23 22.16 -40.80
CA GLY A 177 7.67 22.08 -40.50
C GLY A 177 8.21 23.23 -39.65
N GLY A 178 7.35 24.13 -39.20
CA GLY A 178 7.70 25.29 -38.38
C GLY A 178 8.09 24.89 -36.96
N THR A 179 8.87 25.76 -36.32
CA THR A 179 9.25 25.57 -34.92
C THR A 179 9.06 26.85 -34.13
N VAL A 180 8.76 26.70 -32.84
CA VAL A 180 8.80 27.78 -31.85
C VAL A 180 9.72 27.36 -30.71
N THR A 181 10.53 28.30 -30.22
CA THR A 181 11.39 28.07 -29.05
C THR A 181 10.72 28.63 -27.82
N LEU A 182 10.41 27.75 -26.87
CA LEU A 182 9.94 28.09 -25.55
C LEU A 182 11.15 28.39 -24.64
N ASP A 183 11.29 29.64 -24.22
CA ASP A 183 12.34 30.09 -23.32
C ASP A 183 11.84 30.14 -21.87
N LEU A 184 12.30 29.21 -21.04
CA LEU A 184 11.91 29.11 -19.63
C LEU A 184 12.96 29.70 -18.69
N SER A 185 14.00 30.35 -19.22
CA SER A 185 15.15 30.82 -18.43
C SER A 185 14.80 31.80 -17.31
N SER A 186 13.69 32.52 -17.44
CA SER A 186 13.11 33.44 -16.43
C SER A 186 12.02 32.82 -15.56
N LYS A 187 11.59 31.58 -15.86
CA LYS A 187 10.48 30.88 -15.22
C LYS A 187 10.93 29.73 -14.33
N VAL A 188 12.13 29.19 -14.57
CA VAL A 188 12.73 28.11 -13.79
C VAL A 188 14.16 28.48 -13.35
N PRO A 189 14.67 27.95 -12.21
CA PRO A 189 16.00 28.27 -11.70
C PRO A 189 17.11 27.77 -12.63
N ALA A 190 18.32 28.32 -12.47
CA ALA A 190 19.47 27.99 -13.33
C ALA A 190 19.82 26.49 -13.34
N GLY A 191 19.62 25.79 -12.22
CA GLY A 191 19.85 24.35 -12.09
C GLY A 191 18.72 23.45 -12.61
N ALA A 192 17.63 24.00 -13.15
CA ALA A 192 16.53 23.21 -13.68
C ALA A 192 16.98 22.37 -14.89
N THR A 193 16.69 21.08 -14.86
CA THR A 193 17.11 20.11 -15.90
C THR A 193 15.95 19.63 -16.76
N THR A 194 14.72 19.69 -16.25
CA THR A 194 13.50 19.19 -16.92
C THR A 194 12.33 20.09 -16.57
N ALA A 195 11.46 20.38 -17.54
CA ALA A 195 10.20 21.09 -17.31
C ALA A 195 9.00 20.16 -17.49
N VAL A 196 7.94 20.44 -16.74
CA VAL A 196 6.63 19.81 -16.86
C VAL A 196 5.62 20.89 -17.19
N PHE A 197 4.96 20.78 -18.35
CA PHE A 197 3.98 21.77 -18.81
C PHE A 197 2.84 21.09 -19.57
N ASN A 198 1.66 21.69 -19.52
CA ASN A 198 0.57 21.31 -20.41
C ASN A 198 0.77 22.00 -21.77
N LEU A 199 0.77 21.22 -22.85
CA LEU A 199 0.88 21.70 -24.23
C LEU A 199 -0.46 21.51 -24.92
N THR A 200 -1.06 22.61 -25.38
CA THR A 200 -2.37 22.60 -26.06
C THR A 200 -2.20 23.10 -27.49
N GLY A 201 -2.67 22.29 -28.45
CA GLY A 201 -2.84 22.72 -29.84
C GLY A 201 -4.27 23.19 -30.09
N THR A 202 -4.44 24.30 -30.79
CA THR A 202 -5.74 24.88 -31.19
C THR A 202 -5.67 25.49 -32.59
N ASP A 203 -6.82 25.88 -33.14
CA ASP A 203 -6.94 26.57 -34.43
C ASP A 203 -6.22 25.82 -35.58
N VAL A 204 -6.26 24.49 -35.50
CA VAL A 204 -5.52 23.58 -36.37
C VAL A 204 -6.19 23.53 -37.75
N THR A 205 -5.42 23.78 -38.82
CA THR A 205 -5.97 23.85 -40.19
C THR A 205 -6.11 22.50 -40.89
N GLY A 206 -5.51 21.44 -40.34
CA GLY A 206 -5.49 20.09 -40.92
C GLY A 206 -4.69 19.11 -40.05
N PRO A 207 -4.71 17.80 -40.34
CA PRO A 207 -4.01 16.80 -39.53
C PRO A 207 -2.53 17.15 -39.31
N THR A 208 -2.07 17.14 -38.07
CA THR A 208 -0.67 17.40 -37.72
C THR A 208 -0.27 16.75 -36.38
N PHE A 209 1.02 16.82 -36.07
CA PHE A 209 1.54 16.50 -34.75
C PHE A 209 2.64 17.48 -34.33
N VAL A 210 2.81 17.63 -33.01
CA VAL A 210 3.81 18.52 -32.40
C VAL A 210 4.77 17.69 -31.57
N THR A 211 6.07 17.96 -31.69
CA THR A 211 7.13 17.32 -30.92
C THR A 211 7.85 18.36 -30.06
N ALA A 212 7.95 18.10 -28.76
CA ALA A 212 8.74 18.89 -27.81
C ALA A 212 10.08 18.21 -27.52
N PHE A 213 11.18 18.95 -27.61
CA PHE A 213 12.53 18.43 -27.36
C PHE A 213 13.48 19.54 -26.91
N PRO A 214 14.62 19.22 -26.24
CA PRO A 214 15.57 20.23 -25.80
C PRO A 214 16.06 21.08 -26.98
N ALA A 215 16.08 22.41 -26.81
CA ALA A 215 16.51 23.29 -27.89
C ALA A 215 17.96 22.99 -28.33
N GLY A 216 18.21 23.02 -29.64
CA GLY A 216 19.51 22.74 -30.23
C GLY A 216 19.85 21.24 -30.37
N GLN A 217 18.96 20.34 -29.95
CA GLN A 217 19.08 18.89 -30.21
C GLN A 217 18.36 18.48 -31.49
N ALA A 218 18.71 17.32 -32.03
CA ALA A 218 17.98 16.73 -33.15
C ALA A 218 16.54 16.40 -32.74
N LYS A 219 15.57 16.66 -33.62
CA LYS A 219 14.17 16.33 -33.38
C LYS A 219 14.02 14.79 -33.27
N PRO A 220 13.44 14.27 -32.18
CA PRO A 220 13.16 12.84 -32.05
C PRO A 220 11.97 12.42 -32.92
N ASP A 221 11.91 11.14 -33.26
CA ASP A 221 10.71 10.49 -33.81
C ASP A 221 9.73 10.17 -32.67
N ALA A 222 9.15 11.21 -32.08
CA ALA A 222 8.10 11.12 -31.07
C ALA A 222 7.10 12.27 -31.30
N SER A 223 5.83 12.07 -30.95
CA SER A 223 4.82 13.14 -30.98
C SER A 223 4.21 13.35 -29.60
N ASN A 224 4.17 14.59 -29.13
CA ASN A 224 3.51 14.95 -27.88
C ASN A 224 2.04 15.35 -28.11
N LEU A 225 1.70 15.88 -29.28
CA LEU A 225 0.33 16.13 -29.67
C LEU A 225 0.07 15.52 -31.04
N ASN A 226 -1.13 14.98 -31.22
CA ASN A 226 -1.67 14.56 -32.52
C ASN A 226 -3.04 15.23 -32.65
N LEU A 227 -3.26 15.95 -33.75
CA LEU A 227 -4.36 16.89 -33.90
C LEU A 227 -5.04 16.73 -35.25
N GLN A 228 -6.37 16.88 -35.27
CA GLN A 228 -7.20 16.96 -36.46
C GLN A 228 -7.65 18.40 -36.74
N ALA A 229 -8.15 18.65 -37.95
CA ALA A 229 -8.66 19.97 -38.34
C ALA A 229 -9.74 20.46 -37.35
N GLY A 230 -9.60 21.69 -36.86
CA GLY A 230 -10.52 22.30 -35.90
C GLY A 230 -10.50 21.71 -34.49
N GLN A 231 -9.60 20.76 -34.20
CA GLN A 231 -9.47 20.16 -32.87
C GLN A 231 -8.72 21.11 -31.92
N THR A 232 -9.17 21.17 -30.67
CA THR A 232 -8.37 21.68 -29.55
C THR A 232 -8.06 20.52 -28.62
N SER A 233 -6.79 20.19 -28.40
CA SER A 233 -6.39 19.04 -27.57
C SER A 233 -5.14 19.33 -26.77
N PRO A 234 -5.14 19.06 -25.45
CA PRO A 234 -3.98 19.17 -24.59
C PRO A 234 -3.28 17.82 -24.37
N ASN A 235 -2.01 17.89 -24.01
CA ASN A 235 -1.25 16.80 -23.41
C ASN A 235 -0.24 17.38 -22.41
N LEU A 236 -0.10 16.76 -21.23
CA LEU A 236 1.01 17.06 -20.33
C LEU A 236 2.34 16.61 -20.97
N VAL A 237 3.38 17.41 -20.84
CA VAL A 237 4.70 17.13 -21.41
C VAL A 237 5.75 17.26 -20.33
N THR A 238 6.52 16.19 -20.15
CA THR A 238 7.76 16.19 -19.36
C THR A 238 8.93 16.13 -20.33
N VAL A 239 9.75 17.17 -20.39
CA VAL A 239 10.84 17.29 -21.37
C VAL A 239 12.09 17.89 -20.75
N ARG A 240 13.24 17.33 -21.11
CA ARG A 240 14.55 17.84 -20.71
C ARG A 240 14.77 19.26 -21.26
N LEU A 241 15.42 20.10 -20.47
CA LEU A 241 15.82 21.45 -20.85
C LEU A 241 17.20 21.46 -21.52
N SER A 242 17.42 22.39 -22.46
CA SER A 242 18.78 22.73 -22.87
C SER A 242 19.56 23.40 -21.73
N ALA A 243 20.87 23.57 -21.86
CA ALA A 243 21.68 24.30 -20.86
C ALA A 243 21.17 25.73 -20.59
N ASP A 244 20.57 26.35 -21.61
CA ASP A 244 19.96 27.69 -21.52
C ASP A 244 18.48 27.67 -21.11
N ARG A 245 17.97 26.50 -20.66
CA ARG A 245 16.60 26.30 -20.17
C ARG A 245 15.52 26.52 -21.24
N LYS A 246 15.78 26.03 -22.46
CA LYS A 246 14.88 26.16 -23.62
C LYS A 246 14.41 24.82 -24.17
N VAL A 247 13.21 24.84 -24.75
CA VAL A 247 12.56 23.71 -25.44
C VAL A 247 12.15 24.16 -26.85
N THR A 248 12.37 23.31 -27.84
CA THR A 248 11.83 23.50 -29.19
C THR A 248 10.53 22.73 -29.34
N LEU A 249 9.48 23.40 -29.80
CA LEU A 249 8.22 22.78 -30.22
C LEU A 249 8.18 22.81 -31.75
N ALA A 250 8.15 21.64 -32.38
CA ALA A 250 8.17 21.50 -33.83
C ALA A 250 6.86 20.93 -34.35
N ASN A 251 6.16 21.71 -35.16
CA ASN A 251 4.96 21.29 -35.89
C ASN A 251 5.35 20.51 -37.16
N ALA A 252 4.66 19.42 -37.46
CA ALA A 252 4.97 18.58 -38.62
C ALA A 252 4.31 19.10 -39.90
N TYR A 253 2.99 19.27 -39.88
CA TYR A 253 2.17 19.57 -41.05
C TYR A 253 1.16 20.67 -40.74
N ASN A 254 0.52 21.24 -41.76
CA ASN A 254 -0.54 22.24 -41.60
C ASN A 254 -0.14 23.40 -40.65
N SER A 255 -1.09 24.21 -40.21
CA SER A 255 -0.85 25.25 -39.22
C SER A 255 -1.56 24.93 -37.91
N VAL A 256 -0.96 25.30 -36.79
CA VAL A 256 -1.49 25.11 -35.44
C VAL A 256 -1.08 26.26 -34.54
N ASP A 257 -2.00 26.69 -33.67
CA ASP A 257 -1.65 27.53 -32.54
C ASP A 257 -1.29 26.70 -31.31
N LEU A 258 -0.19 27.07 -30.65
CA LEU A 258 0.35 26.39 -29.48
C LEU A 258 0.22 27.27 -28.24
N ILE A 259 -0.32 26.65 -27.21
CA ILE A 259 -0.46 27.22 -25.87
C ILE A 259 0.33 26.35 -24.90
N VAL A 260 1.13 26.97 -24.03
CA VAL A 260 1.90 26.24 -23.01
C VAL A 260 1.67 26.82 -21.63
N ASP A 261 1.27 25.96 -20.71
CA ASP A 261 1.08 26.26 -19.29
C ASP A 261 2.08 25.45 -18.44
N LEU A 262 3.04 26.13 -17.81
CA LEU A 262 4.07 25.50 -16.97
C LEU A 262 3.46 25.05 -15.64
N ALA A 263 3.66 23.77 -15.27
CA ALA A 263 3.13 23.15 -14.06
C ALA A 263 4.21 22.87 -13.00
N GLY A 264 5.47 22.72 -13.42
CA GLY A 264 6.60 22.51 -12.51
C GLY A 264 7.89 22.17 -13.21
N TYR A 265 8.92 21.85 -12.44
CA TYR A 265 10.25 21.52 -12.96
C TYR A 265 11.02 20.59 -12.03
N TYR A 266 12.04 19.93 -12.60
CA TYR A 266 13.02 19.14 -11.85
C TYR A 266 14.36 19.85 -11.78
N SER A 267 15.00 19.81 -10.61
CA SER A 267 16.33 20.39 -10.38
C SER A 267 17.04 19.68 -9.22
N PRO A 268 18.38 19.77 -9.13
CA PRO A 268 19.12 19.27 -7.98
C PRO A 268 18.72 19.91 -6.64
N ASP A 269 18.23 21.16 -6.67
CA ASP A 269 17.84 21.92 -5.47
C ASP A 269 16.38 21.67 -5.05
N SER A 270 15.61 21.01 -5.90
CA SER A 270 14.23 20.61 -5.60
C SER A 270 14.20 19.60 -4.44
N THR A 271 13.11 19.59 -3.67
CA THR A 271 13.02 18.78 -2.44
C THR A 271 11.91 17.74 -2.46
N GLN A 272 10.99 17.80 -3.41
CA GLN A 272 9.83 16.91 -3.45
C GLN A 272 10.17 15.63 -4.21
N SER A 273 10.09 14.50 -3.51
CA SER A 273 10.22 13.17 -4.09
C SER A 273 8.88 12.68 -4.62
N PHE A 274 8.91 11.81 -5.62
CA PHE A 274 7.71 11.16 -6.15
C PHE A 274 7.42 9.86 -5.43
N PHE A 275 6.15 9.66 -5.09
CA PHE A 275 5.63 8.44 -4.50
C PHE A 275 4.57 7.86 -5.45
N PRO A 276 4.90 6.78 -6.19
CA PRO A 276 3.95 6.17 -7.10
C PRO A 276 2.84 5.47 -6.32
N LEU A 277 1.63 5.54 -6.86
CA LEU A 277 0.46 4.78 -6.41
C LEU A 277 -0.01 3.88 -7.57
N GLN A 278 -0.69 2.78 -7.28
CA GLN A 278 -1.57 2.25 -8.33
C GLN A 278 -2.69 3.25 -8.57
N GLN A 279 -3.37 3.12 -9.70
CA GLN A 279 -4.45 4.05 -10.02
C GLN A 279 -5.58 3.92 -9.01
N ILE A 280 -5.94 5.02 -8.36
CA ILE A 280 -7.03 5.10 -7.39
C ILE A 280 -8.03 6.14 -7.88
N ARG A 281 -9.30 5.77 -8.02
CA ARG A 281 -10.37 6.73 -8.28
C ARG A 281 -10.62 7.57 -7.02
N ALA A 282 -9.99 8.75 -6.97
CA ALA A 282 -10.11 9.64 -5.82
C ALA A 282 -11.40 10.46 -5.87
N VAL A 283 -11.83 10.84 -7.09
CA VAL A 283 -13.03 11.64 -7.32
C VAL A 283 -13.74 11.13 -8.58
N ASP A 284 -15.06 10.97 -8.50
CA ASP A 284 -15.93 10.70 -9.65
C ASP A 284 -17.28 11.39 -9.42
N THR A 285 -17.54 12.47 -10.16
CA THR A 285 -18.77 13.28 -9.98
C THR A 285 -20.04 12.54 -10.38
N ARG A 286 -19.91 11.35 -10.98
CA ARG A 286 -21.03 10.50 -11.38
C ARG A 286 -21.51 9.61 -10.23
N ASP A 287 -20.69 9.32 -9.22
CA ASP A 287 -21.02 8.36 -8.16
C ASP A 287 -21.35 9.02 -6.80
N ALA A 288 -21.70 8.20 -5.79
CA ALA A 288 -22.10 8.70 -4.47
C ALA A 288 -20.94 9.30 -3.67
N ASN A 289 -19.68 8.95 -3.99
CA ASN A 289 -18.48 9.44 -3.32
C ASN A 289 -18.04 10.82 -3.84
N GLY A 290 -18.56 11.25 -5.00
CA GLY A 290 -18.39 12.60 -5.56
C GLY A 290 -19.13 13.75 -4.84
N ASN A 291 -19.70 13.51 -3.66
CA ASN A 291 -20.27 14.47 -2.71
C ASN A 291 -20.79 15.83 -3.25
N PRO A 292 -22.08 15.96 -3.66
CA PRO A 292 -23.03 14.94 -4.14
C PRO A 292 -22.87 14.66 -5.65
N ARG A 293 -23.56 13.66 -6.22
CA ARG A 293 -23.66 13.42 -7.69
C ARG A 293 -24.09 14.69 -8.42
N GLN A 294 -23.13 15.51 -8.82
CA GLN A 294 -23.37 16.81 -9.38
C GLN A 294 -22.37 17.06 -10.51
N PRO A 295 -22.82 16.90 -11.76
CA PRO A 295 -22.03 17.35 -12.89
C PRO A 295 -21.65 18.82 -12.72
N LEU A 296 -20.43 19.18 -13.11
CA LEU A 296 -19.96 20.56 -13.05
C LEU A 296 -20.65 21.38 -14.14
N GLY A 297 -21.54 22.29 -13.73
CA GLY A 297 -22.21 23.23 -14.63
C GLY A 297 -21.29 24.35 -15.13
N SER A 298 -21.87 25.25 -15.92
CA SER A 298 -21.13 26.35 -16.55
C SER A 298 -20.56 27.29 -15.50
N GLY A 299 -19.26 27.54 -15.54
CA GLY A 299 -18.57 28.35 -14.55
C GLY A 299 -18.47 27.70 -13.15
N GLY A 300 -18.92 26.44 -13.00
CA GLY A 300 -18.94 25.74 -11.73
C GLY A 300 -17.56 25.28 -11.30
N THR A 301 -17.35 25.21 -9.99
CA THR A 301 -16.16 24.61 -9.36
C THR A 301 -16.52 23.38 -8.55
N HIS A 302 -15.55 22.51 -8.36
CA HIS A 302 -15.66 21.32 -7.52
C HIS A 302 -14.32 21.05 -6.83
N ALA A 303 -14.35 20.86 -5.52
CA ALA A 303 -13.17 20.53 -4.77
C ALA A 303 -12.70 19.11 -5.10
N LEU A 304 -11.43 18.96 -5.43
CA LEU A 304 -10.74 17.67 -5.49
C LEU A 304 -10.11 17.43 -4.12
N ASP A 305 -10.82 16.73 -3.25
CA ASP A 305 -10.34 16.43 -1.90
C ASP A 305 -9.49 15.15 -1.90
N PHE A 306 -8.18 15.32 -1.76
CA PHE A 306 -7.24 14.21 -1.62
C PHE A 306 -6.83 13.94 -0.17
N GLY A 307 -7.38 14.66 0.82
CA GLY A 307 -6.97 14.59 2.23
C GLY A 307 -7.24 13.23 2.90
N GLY A 308 -8.12 12.40 2.33
CA GLY A 308 -8.33 11.00 2.72
C GLY A 308 -7.51 9.98 1.91
N TRP A 309 -6.83 10.43 0.85
CA TRP A 309 -6.11 9.61 -0.12
C TRP A 309 -4.58 9.82 -0.09
N LEU A 310 -4.11 10.97 0.40
CA LEU A 310 -2.70 11.37 0.41
C LEU A 310 -2.23 11.69 1.84
N PRO A 311 -0.96 11.44 2.17
CA PRO A 311 -0.43 11.75 3.49
C PRO A 311 -0.35 13.25 3.75
N THR A 312 -0.42 13.63 5.03
CA THR A 312 -0.16 15.00 5.47
C THR A 312 1.24 15.45 5.04
N GLY A 313 1.34 16.54 4.28
CA GLY A 313 2.61 17.02 3.72
C GLY A 313 2.81 16.71 2.24
N ALA A 314 1.87 16.02 1.58
CA ALA A 314 1.81 15.97 0.13
C ALA A 314 1.67 17.41 -0.43
N THR A 315 2.52 17.75 -1.39
CA THR A 315 2.61 19.10 -1.97
C THR A 315 2.03 19.18 -3.38
N ALA A 316 1.88 18.05 -4.06
CA ALA A 316 1.19 17.95 -5.34
C ALA A 316 0.61 16.55 -5.55
N ALA A 317 -0.54 16.47 -6.22
CA ALA A 317 -1.14 15.24 -6.70
C ALA A 317 -0.82 15.03 -8.19
N VAL A 318 -0.59 13.79 -8.58
CA VAL A 318 -0.46 13.36 -9.97
C VAL A 318 -1.66 12.47 -10.27
N PHE A 319 -2.55 12.92 -11.15
CA PHE A 319 -3.78 12.20 -11.46
C PHE A 319 -4.15 12.35 -12.93
N ASN A 320 -4.76 11.32 -13.47
CA ASN A 320 -5.36 11.36 -14.79
C ASN A 320 -6.76 11.98 -14.68
N LEU A 321 -6.93 13.17 -15.27
CA LEU A 321 -8.20 13.88 -15.29
C LEU A 321 -8.99 13.46 -16.52
N THR A 322 -10.09 12.75 -16.30
CA THR A 322 -11.02 12.32 -17.36
C THR A 322 -12.31 13.11 -17.26
N ALA A 323 -12.83 13.56 -18.39
CA ALA A 323 -14.15 14.18 -18.47
C ALA A 323 -15.04 13.44 -19.46
N THR A 324 -16.33 13.36 -19.13
CA THR A 324 -17.37 12.72 -19.95
C THR A 324 -18.69 13.48 -19.83
N ASN A 325 -19.73 13.05 -20.57
CA ASN A 325 -21.04 13.69 -20.60
C ASN A 325 -20.97 15.21 -20.91
N VAL A 326 -20.03 15.59 -21.77
CA VAL A 326 -19.74 16.99 -22.11
C VAL A 326 -20.87 17.55 -22.99
N SER A 327 -21.59 18.56 -22.53
CA SER A 327 -22.72 19.15 -23.31
C SER A 327 -22.32 20.28 -24.26
N ASN A 328 -21.22 20.98 -23.97
CA ASN A 328 -20.67 22.04 -24.81
C ASN A 328 -19.16 21.94 -24.86
N SER A 329 -18.55 22.37 -25.97
CA SER A 329 -17.09 22.50 -26.01
C SER A 329 -16.61 23.43 -24.89
N THR A 330 -15.69 22.94 -24.07
CA THR A 330 -15.29 23.57 -22.80
C THR A 330 -13.84 23.22 -22.47
N PHE A 331 -13.34 23.74 -21.35
CA PHE A 331 -12.10 23.30 -20.75
C PHE A 331 -12.24 23.17 -19.24
N LEU A 332 -11.40 22.30 -18.67
CA LEU A 332 -11.22 22.15 -17.24
C LEU A 332 -9.88 22.72 -16.78
N THR A 333 -9.87 23.29 -15.58
CA THR A 333 -8.68 23.84 -14.92
C THR A 333 -8.60 23.30 -13.51
N ALA A 334 -7.42 22.82 -13.09
CA ALA A 334 -7.14 22.34 -11.74
C ALA A 334 -6.05 23.20 -11.07
N TRP A 335 -6.24 23.57 -9.81
CA TRP A 335 -5.28 24.39 -9.04
C TRP A 335 -5.39 24.15 -7.53
N PRO A 336 -4.41 24.58 -6.69
CA PRO A 336 -4.52 24.46 -5.23
C PRO A 336 -5.76 25.16 -4.68
N GLN A 337 -6.52 24.50 -3.80
CA GLN A 337 -7.71 25.11 -3.21
C GLN A 337 -7.35 26.37 -2.41
N GLY A 338 -8.21 27.39 -2.52
CA GLY A 338 -8.02 28.69 -1.88
C GLY A 338 -7.04 29.63 -2.59
N GLY A 339 -6.38 29.18 -3.66
CA GLY A 339 -5.60 30.04 -4.55
C GLY A 339 -6.43 30.66 -5.68
N ASP A 340 -5.86 31.67 -6.35
CA ASP A 340 -6.46 32.26 -7.54
C ASP A 340 -6.47 31.26 -8.70
N ARG A 341 -7.61 31.16 -9.39
CA ARG A 341 -7.74 30.28 -10.55
C ARG A 341 -6.82 30.76 -11.68
N PRO A 342 -5.91 29.90 -12.19
CA PRO A 342 -5.05 30.26 -13.31
C PRO A 342 -5.85 30.34 -14.62
N SER A 343 -5.31 31.05 -15.62
CA SER A 343 -5.85 31.04 -16.99
C SER A 343 -5.51 29.77 -17.79
N ALA A 344 -4.74 28.86 -17.18
CA ALA A 344 -4.34 27.59 -17.76
C ALA A 344 -5.54 26.64 -17.90
N SER A 345 -5.56 25.82 -18.95
CA SER A 345 -6.45 24.67 -19.03
C SER A 345 -5.65 23.38 -18.85
N ASN A 346 -6.21 22.41 -18.13
CA ASN A 346 -5.66 21.05 -18.01
C ASN A 346 -6.29 20.10 -19.03
N LEU A 347 -7.57 20.29 -19.39
CA LEU A 347 -8.27 19.43 -20.34
C LEU A 347 -9.19 20.27 -21.22
N ASN A 348 -9.15 20.07 -22.53
CA ASN A 348 -10.04 20.73 -23.48
C ASN A 348 -10.91 19.67 -24.15
N LEU A 349 -12.19 20.00 -24.32
CA LEU A 349 -13.24 19.04 -24.64
C LEU A 349 -14.15 19.61 -25.71
N VAL A 350 -14.62 18.76 -26.62
CA VAL A 350 -15.75 19.08 -27.50
C VAL A 350 -17.05 18.44 -27.00
N ALA A 351 -18.19 18.99 -27.40
CA ALA A 351 -19.49 18.43 -27.03
C ALA A 351 -19.60 16.93 -27.42
N GLY A 352 -20.05 16.09 -26.50
CA GLY A 352 -20.17 14.64 -26.64
C GLY A 352 -18.87 13.85 -26.42
N GLN A 353 -17.73 14.51 -26.22
CA GLN A 353 -16.44 13.82 -26.08
C GLN A 353 -16.27 13.19 -24.70
N THR A 354 -15.61 12.03 -24.66
CA THR A 354 -14.91 11.53 -23.47
C THR A 354 -13.42 11.63 -23.71
N ALA A 355 -12.69 12.24 -22.80
CA ALA A 355 -11.27 12.57 -22.99
C ALA A 355 -10.53 12.61 -21.65
N ALA A 356 -9.25 12.24 -21.68
CA ALA A 356 -8.37 12.29 -20.52
C ALA A 356 -7.12 13.12 -20.80
N ASN A 357 -6.52 13.70 -19.76
CA ASN A 357 -5.17 14.25 -19.77
C ASN A 357 -4.53 14.05 -18.38
N LEU A 358 -3.24 13.70 -18.32
CA LEU A 358 -2.53 13.66 -17.04
C LEU A 358 -2.38 15.08 -16.49
N SER A 359 -2.58 15.23 -15.18
CA SER A 359 -2.41 16.50 -14.48
C SER A 359 -1.47 16.33 -13.30
N VAL A 360 -0.57 17.29 -13.14
CA VAL A 360 0.22 17.49 -11.92
C VAL A 360 -0.25 18.80 -11.31
N THR A 361 -0.92 18.71 -10.16
CA THR A 361 -1.55 19.88 -9.53
C THR A 361 -1.00 20.04 -8.11
N ALA A 362 -0.49 21.23 -7.79
CA ALA A 362 -0.11 21.56 -6.42
C ALA A 362 -1.32 21.51 -5.48
N LEU A 363 -1.10 21.16 -4.21
CA LEU A 363 -2.16 21.03 -3.20
C LEU A 363 -2.11 22.18 -2.19
N SER A 364 -3.26 22.50 -1.63
CA SER A 364 -3.36 23.28 -0.39
C SER A 364 -2.79 22.50 0.80
N ALA A 365 -2.58 23.16 1.94
CA ALA A 365 -2.02 22.54 3.13
C ALA A 365 -2.88 21.40 3.71
N ASP A 366 -4.18 21.40 3.43
CA ASP A 366 -5.13 20.33 3.78
C ASP A 366 -5.29 19.27 2.68
N GLY A 367 -4.42 19.28 1.66
CA GLY A 367 -4.36 18.23 0.64
C GLY A 367 -5.42 18.35 -0.46
N LYS A 368 -5.90 19.56 -0.77
CA LYS A 368 -6.99 19.78 -1.72
C LYS A 368 -6.57 20.58 -2.95
N ALA A 369 -7.27 20.31 -4.04
CA ALA A 369 -7.28 21.14 -5.23
C ALA A 369 -8.70 21.57 -5.57
N GLU A 370 -8.84 22.50 -6.49
CA GLU A 370 -10.11 22.94 -7.08
C GLU A 370 -10.11 22.61 -8.56
N LEU A 371 -11.27 22.18 -9.06
CA LEU A 371 -11.53 21.94 -10.46
C LEU A 371 -12.58 22.94 -10.95
N TYR A 372 -12.38 23.53 -12.12
CA TYR A 372 -13.31 24.47 -12.75
C TYR A 372 -13.78 23.94 -14.09
N ASN A 373 -15.07 24.12 -14.42
CA ASN A 373 -15.60 23.95 -15.77
C ASN A 373 -15.97 25.31 -16.40
N HIS A 374 -15.54 25.56 -17.63
CA HIS A 374 -15.80 26.83 -18.30
C HIS A 374 -17.25 27.02 -18.73
N ILE A 375 -17.74 26.17 -19.61
CA ILE A 375 -19.05 26.28 -20.26
C ILE A 375 -19.72 24.90 -20.27
N GLY A 376 -21.06 24.91 -20.26
CA GLY A 376 -21.87 23.69 -20.33
C GLY A 376 -21.76 22.84 -19.06
N GLN A 377 -22.05 21.56 -19.21
CA GLN A 377 -22.04 20.55 -18.16
C GLN A 377 -21.01 19.47 -18.50
N VAL A 378 -20.28 19.01 -17.49
CA VAL A 378 -19.35 17.88 -17.57
C VAL A 378 -19.46 16.99 -16.33
N ASP A 379 -19.18 15.70 -16.50
CA ASP A 379 -18.77 14.83 -15.41
C ASP A 379 -17.25 14.72 -15.41
N ALA A 380 -16.63 14.81 -14.23
CA ALA A 380 -15.20 14.75 -14.05
C ALA A 380 -14.80 13.58 -13.15
N ILE A 381 -13.70 12.93 -13.53
CA ILE A 381 -13.11 11.79 -12.83
C ILE A 381 -11.63 12.09 -12.64
N ALA A 382 -11.13 11.92 -11.43
CA ALA A 382 -9.71 12.05 -11.11
C ALA A 382 -9.18 10.71 -10.59
N ASP A 383 -8.44 10.01 -11.45
CA ASP A 383 -7.75 8.77 -11.09
C ASP A 383 -6.31 9.13 -10.66
N LEU A 384 -6.04 9.08 -9.35
CA LEU A 384 -4.77 9.39 -8.71
C LEU A 384 -3.74 8.30 -9.02
N VAL A 385 -2.54 8.68 -9.49
CA VAL A 385 -1.47 7.74 -9.89
C VAL A 385 -0.16 7.95 -9.10
N GLY A 386 -0.14 8.97 -8.25
CA GLY A 386 0.99 9.26 -7.37
C GLY A 386 0.90 10.65 -6.77
N TYR A 387 1.88 10.99 -5.95
CA TYR A 387 1.98 12.31 -5.34
C TYR A 387 3.44 12.73 -5.16
N PHE A 388 3.63 14.03 -4.98
CA PHE A 388 4.90 14.60 -4.56
C PHE A 388 4.81 15.04 -3.11
N ALA A 389 5.84 14.73 -2.33
CA ALA A 389 6.01 15.17 -0.95
C ALA A 389 7.50 15.34 -0.67
N PRO A 390 7.90 16.09 0.37
CA PRO A 390 9.27 16.05 0.87
C PRO A 390 9.70 14.61 1.13
N ALA A 391 10.99 14.31 0.93
CA ALA A 391 11.52 13.00 1.29
C ALA A 391 11.16 12.65 2.74
N GLY A 392 10.67 11.43 2.96
CA GLY A 392 10.35 10.93 4.29
C GLY A 392 11.54 11.15 5.22
N GLN A 393 11.32 11.68 6.41
CA GLN A 393 12.38 11.84 7.40
C GLN A 393 12.61 10.50 8.11
N PRO A 394 13.82 10.19 8.59
CA PRO A 394 14.00 9.10 9.54
C PRO A 394 13.02 9.25 10.70
N CYS A 395 12.59 8.14 11.30
CA CYS A 395 11.76 8.24 12.48
C CYS A 395 12.51 8.98 13.59
N ALA A 396 11.87 9.98 14.20
CA ALA A 396 12.47 10.86 15.20
C ALA A 396 12.14 10.45 16.64
N SER A 397 10.91 9.98 16.89
CA SER A 397 10.45 9.58 18.22
C SER A 397 9.22 8.69 18.12
N ALA A 398 9.07 7.77 19.08
CA ALA A 398 8.01 6.77 19.12
C ALA A 398 7.91 6.04 17.78
N CYS A 399 8.99 5.35 17.43
CA CYS A 399 9.16 4.61 16.19
C CYS A 399 8.61 3.21 16.33
N ALA A 400 8.03 2.68 15.25
CA ALA A 400 7.82 1.25 15.13
C ALA A 400 9.16 0.55 14.85
N PHE A 401 9.46 -0.48 15.62
CA PHE A 401 10.57 -1.40 15.39
C PHE A 401 10.01 -2.75 15.00
N THR A 402 10.64 -3.40 14.02
CA THR A 402 10.28 -4.70 13.47
C THR A 402 11.50 -5.62 13.47
N TRP A 403 11.28 -6.92 13.63
CA TRP A 403 12.29 -7.96 13.45
C TRP A 403 11.63 -9.25 12.94
N GLY A 404 12.43 -10.26 12.59
CA GLY A 404 11.94 -11.46 11.90
C GLY A 404 12.05 -11.34 10.38
N PRO A 405 11.21 -12.06 9.60
CA PRO A 405 11.34 -12.15 8.15
C PRO A 405 11.23 -10.79 7.46
N ASN A 406 11.82 -10.65 6.27
CA ASN A 406 11.78 -9.43 5.47
C ASN A 406 11.61 -9.72 3.97
N GLY A 407 11.20 -10.94 3.59
CA GLY A 407 11.11 -11.35 2.18
C GLY A 407 10.11 -10.49 1.40
N SER A 408 9.12 -9.96 2.12
CA SER A 408 8.11 -9.03 1.62
C SER A 408 8.20 -7.64 2.26
N GLY A 409 9.35 -7.26 2.82
CA GLY A 409 9.59 -5.88 3.28
C GLY A 409 9.01 -5.51 4.65
N LEU A 410 8.76 -6.49 5.53
CA LEU A 410 8.28 -6.28 6.91
C LEU A 410 9.18 -5.34 7.73
N LYS A 411 10.47 -5.19 7.40
CA LYS A 411 11.34 -4.21 8.07
C LYS A 411 10.92 -2.76 7.83
N ALA A 412 10.17 -2.50 6.76
CA ALA A 412 9.76 -1.15 6.40
C ALA A 412 10.93 -0.15 6.19
N ASP A 413 12.11 -0.65 5.84
CA ASP A 413 13.35 0.13 5.67
C ASP A 413 13.73 0.35 4.21
N GLY A 414 12.84 -0.01 3.27
CA GLY A 414 13.07 0.06 1.83
C GLY A 414 13.70 -1.20 1.25
N THR A 415 14.06 -2.20 2.06
CA THR A 415 14.73 -3.44 1.61
C THR A 415 13.83 -4.66 1.71
N THR A 416 14.22 -5.75 1.03
CA THR A 416 13.68 -7.10 1.23
C THR A 416 14.76 -8.11 1.63
N ASP A 417 15.85 -7.61 2.21
CA ASP A 417 16.98 -8.44 2.60
C ASP A 417 16.66 -9.28 3.85
N ASN A 418 16.77 -10.61 3.69
CA ASN A 418 16.59 -11.65 4.70
C ASN A 418 17.91 -12.11 5.36
N THR A 419 18.96 -11.30 5.36
CA THR A 419 20.25 -11.68 5.97
C THR A 419 20.46 -11.14 7.38
N MET A 420 19.65 -10.17 7.84
CA MET A 420 19.71 -9.61 9.19
C MET A 420 18.33 -9.56 9.83
N HIS A 421 18.14 -10.13 11.02
CA HIS A 421 16.83 -10.19 11.69
C HIS A 421 16.82 -9.53 13.07
N ALA A 422 17.75 -8.60 13.31
CA ALA A 422 17.75 -7.77 14.51
C ALA A 422 16.69 -6.65 14.40
N PRO A 423 16.21 -6.11 15.54
CA PRO A 423 15.27 -5.00 15.56
C PRO A 423 15.71 -3.82 14.71
N THR A 424 14.86 -3.43 13.75
CA THR A 424 15.07 -2.34 12.81
C THR A 424 13.92 -1.35 12.92
N ALA A 425 14.21 -0.05 12.91
CA ALA A 425 13.16 0.97 12.94
C ALA A 425 12.51 1.09 11.55
N ALA A 426 11.18 1.01 11.50
CA ALA A 426 10.39 1.31 10.32
C ALA A 426 10.63 2.77 9.88
N TYR A 427 10.88 2.96 8.59
CA TYR A 427 11.23 4.27 8.05
C TYR A 427 10.06 5.25 8.06
N GLY A 428 10.31 6.54 8.30
CA GLY A 428 9.29 7.58 8.09
C GLY A 428 8.21 7.70 9.17
N LEU A 429 8.15 6.78 10.13
CA LEU A 429 6.96 6.62 10.97
C LEU A 429 7.20 7.05 12.43
N SER A 430 6.93 8.31 12.75
CA SER A 430 7.02 8.87 14.11
C SER A 430 5.67 9.05 14.79
N GLY A 431 5.69 9.14 16.12
CA GLY A 431 4.48 9.34 16.92
C GLY A 431 3.57 8.11 16.92
N VAL A 432 4.14 6.92 16.74
CA VAL A 432 3.44 5.64 16.83
C VAL A 432 3.07 5.41 18.30
N VAL A 433 1.84 4.98 18.55
CA VAL A 433 1.38 4.59 19.89
C VAL A 433 1.20 3.08 20.01
N PHE A 434 1.01 2.39 18.89
CA PHE A 434 0.93 0.93 18.83
C PHE A 434 1.34 0.41 17.45
N ALA A 435 1.98 -0.75 17.39
CA ALA A 435 2.32 -1.43 16.14
C ALA A 435 2.13 -2.94 16.29
N THR A 436 1.71 -3.62 15.23
CA THR A 436 1.41 -5.06 15.24
C THR A 436 1.62 -5.67 13.86
N GLY A 437 2.08 -6.92 13.80
CA GLY A 437 2.20 -7.68 12.57
C GLY A 437 0.93 -8.44 12.18
N GLY A 438 0.89 -8.95 10.95
CA GLY A 438 -0.11 -9.88 10.46
C GLY A 438 -0.08 -11.25 11.17
N PRO A 439 -1.19 -12.01 11.20
CA PRO A 439 -1.30 -13.27 11.96
C PRO A 439 -0.68 -14.50 11.27
N TRP A 440 -0.18 -14.39 10.03
CA TRP A 440 0.43 -15.49 9.27
C TRP A 440 1.90 -15.24 8.94
N ASP A 441 2.71 -16.29 9.02
CA ASP A 441 4.15 -16.26 8.70
C ASP A 441 4.46 -16.01 7.22
N ALA A 442 3.50 -16.24 6.32
CA ALA A 442 3.65 -15.96 4.89
C ALA A 442 3.29 -14.51 4.51
N ASP A 443 2.61 -13.79 5.40
CA ASP A 443 2.03 -12.50 5.09
C ASP A 443 2.95 -11.33 5.45
N ASP A 444 4.08 -11.46 6.15
CA ASP A 444 5.12 -10.39 6.29
C ASP A 444 4.59 -8.94 6.47
N ASP A 445 3.40 -8.75 7.07
CA ASP A 445 2.66 -7.49 7.12
C ASP A 445 2.88 -6.76 8.44
N GLY A 446 3.07 -5.44 8.39
CA GLY A 446 3.17 -4.58 9.55
C GLY A 446 2.11 -3.48 9.54
N TYR A 447 1.52 -3.22 10.70
CA TYR A 447 0.53 -2.17 10.93
C TYR A 447 0.96 -1.28 12.09
N ALA A 448 0.64 0.01 12.01
CA ALA A 448 0.93 0.97 13.07
C ALA A 448 -0.17 2.02 13.24
N LEU A 449 -0.45 2.37 14.48
CA LEU A 449 -1.37 3.43 14.88
C LEU A 449 -0.55 4.61 15.40
N ARG A 450 -0.79 5.80 14.84
CA ARG A 450 -0.18 7.05 15.32
C ARG A 450 -1.07 7.76 16.33
N ALA A 451 -0.46 8.62 17.13
CA ALA A 451 -1.13 9.43 18.14
C ALA A 451 -2.18 10.39 17.56
N ASP A 452 -2.08 10.72 16.26
CA ASP A 452 -3.07 11.53 15.54
C ASP A 452 -4.30 10.72 15.07
N GLY A 453 -4.36 9.42 15.39
CA GLY A 453 -5.46 8.53 15.03
C GLY A 453 -5.42 8.02 13.60
N THR A 454 -4.30 8.17 12.88
CA THR A 454 -4.06 7.58 11.56
C THR A 454 -3.44 6.18 11.66
N VAL A 455 -3.75 5.31 10.69
CA VAL A 455 -3.21 3.95 10.59
C VAL A 455 -2.28 3.85 9.40
N TRP A 456 -1.21 3.08 9.54
CA TRP A 456 -0.18 2.86 8.55
C TRP A 456 0.06 1.36 8.36
N ASP A 457 0.34 0.95 7.12
CA ASP A 457 0.58 -0.43 6.74
C ASP A 457 1.81 -0.59 5.82
N TRP A 458 2.45 -1.75 5.88
CA TRP A 458 3.54 -2.17 4.99
C TRP A 458 3.66 -3.69 5.01
N GLY A 459 4.54 -4.27 4.18
CA GLY A 459 4.74 -5.71 4.12
C GLY A 459 4.12 -6.36 2.90
N ASN A 460 3.72 -7.63 2.98
CA ASN A 460 3.05 -8.33 1.88
C ASN A 460 1.72 -7.66 1.50
N ASN A 461 1.21 -7.96 0.33
CA ASN A 461 -0.10 -7.52 -0.13
C ASN A 461 -0.77 -8.57 -1.03
N GLY A 462 -0.26 -9.80 -1.05
CA GLY A 462 -0.82 -10.91 -1.81
C GLY A 462 -2.29 -11.16 -1.47
N GLY A 463 -2.68 -10.99 -0.20
CA GLY A 463 -4.07 -11.09 0.27
C GLY A 463 -4.87 -9.78 0.23
N GLY A 464 -4.27 -8.67 -0.21
CA GLY A 464 -4.88 -7.33 -0.17
C GLY A 464 -4.86 -6.65 1.21
N GLY A 465 -4.08 -7.15 2.17
CA GLY A 465 -3.98 -6.61 3.53
C GLY A 465 -3.50 -5.16 3.63
N LEU A 466 -2.84 -4.64 2.59
CA LEU A 466 -2.45 -3.24 2.48
C LEU A 466 -3.50 -2.43 1.69
N SER A 467 -3.85 -1.30 2.27
CA SER A 467 -4.93 -0.40 1.84
C SER A 467 -4.42 0.97 1.38
N ASN A 468 -3.12 1.06 1.11
CA ASN A 468 -2.44 2.26 0.62
C ASN A 468 -2.47 2.39 -0.92
N GLY A 469 -3.39 1.68 -1.59
CA GLY A 469 -3.51 1.68 -3.05
C GLY A 469 -2.39 0.92 -3.78
N ARG A 470 -1.79 -0.09 -3.15
CA ARG A 470 -0.91 -1.07 -3.81
C ARG A 470 -1.72 -2.31 -4.23
N PRO A 471 -1.28 -3.06 -5.26
CA PRO A 471 -2.02 -4.20 -5.78
C PRO A 471 -2.28 -5.26 -4.72
N SER A 472 -3.52 -5.71 -4.57
CA SER A 472 -3.80 -7.02 -3.97
C SER A 472 -3.33 -8.11 -4.94
N GLY A 473 -2.73 -9.19 -4.43
CA GLY A 473 -2.40 -10.35 -5.27
C GLY A 473 -3.60 -11.16 -5.76
N LEU A 474 -4.78 -10.85 -5.23
CA LEU A 474 -6.06 -11.28 -5.75
C LEU A 474 -6.48 -10.27 -6.83
N GLY A 475 -6.27 -10.62 -8.10
CA GLY A 475 -7.02 -10.02 -9.20
C GLY A 475 -8.47 -10.48 -9.16
N ASP A 476 -9.35 -9.88 -9.97
CA ASP A 476 -10.78 -10.22 -10.14
C ASP A 476 -11.04 -11.65 -10.73
N GLY A 477 -10.15 -12.62 -10.47
CA GLY A 477 -10.19 -13.98 -10.99
C GLY A 477 -10.46 -15.04 -9.92
N PRO A 478 -11.18 -16.13 -10.25
CA PRO A 478 -11.42 -17.24 -9.33
C PRO A 478 -10.11 -17.95 -8.94
N ARG A 479 -10.01 -18.32 -7.65
CA ARG A 479 -8.86 -18.84 -6.89
C ARG A 479 -8.22 -20.17 -7.35
N SER A 480 -8.43 -20.66 -8.56
CA SER A 480 -8.08 -22.06 -8.88
C SER A 480 -6.63 -22.35 -9.31
N GLN A 481 -5.66 -21.46 -9.07
CA GLN A 481 -4.25 -21.81 -9.30
C GLN A 481 -3.31 -21.19 -8.25
N PHE A 482 -2.86 -22.01 -7.30
CA PHE A 482 -1.66 -21.83 -6.48
C PHE A 482 -0.36 -21.83 -7.32
N SER A 483 -0.37 -21.24 -8.52
CA SER A 483 0.85 -20.92 -9.26
C SER A 483 1.35 -19.60 -8.73
N TYR A 484 2.29 -19.62 -7.76
CA TYR A 484 3.01 -18.46 -7.21
C TYR A 484 3.07 -17.27 -8.19
N PRO A 485 2.12 -16.31 -8.12
CA PRO A 485 2.17 -15.09 -8.92
C PRO A 485 3.17 -14.10 -8.29
N PRO A 486 3.52 -12.98 -8.97
CA PRO A 486 4.47 -11.98 -8.47
C PRO A 486 4.22 -11.58 -7.01
N VAL A 487 5.28 -11.44 -6.22
CA VAL A 487 5.18 -11.01 -4.83
C VAL A 487 4.73 -9.53 -4.79
N TYR A 488 3.55 -9.27 -4.24
CA TYR A 488 3.00 -7.92 -4.06
C TYR A 488 3.35 -7.45 -2.66
N TYR A 489 4.18 -6.42 -2.49
CA TYR A 489 4.53 -5.92 -1.16
C TYR A 489 4.92 -4.45 -1.11
N SER A 490 4.96 -3.89 0.10
CA SER A 490 5.45 -2.58 0.44
C SER A 490 6.63 -2.66 1.40
N THR A 491 7.81 -2.24 0.94
CA THR A 491 9.01 -2.13 1.77
C THR A 491 9.05 -0.85 2.62
N THR A 492 7.95 -0.08 2.65
CA THR A 492 7.85 1.20 3.37
C THR A 492 6.46 1.40 3.95
N PRO A 493 6.31 2.02 5.14
CA PRO A 493 5.00 2.38 5.67
C PRO A 493 4.24 3.33 4.71
N GLY A 494 2.99 2.97 4.40
CA GLY A 494 2.01 3.83 3.75
C GLY A 494 0.81 4.04 4.65
N GLN A 495 0.13 5.18 4.55
CA GLN A 495 -1.07 5.41 5.36
C GLN A 495 -2.23 4.57 4.81
N VAL A 496 -2.96 3.91 5.70
CA VAL A 496 -4.25 3.26 5.42
C VAL A 496 -5.28 4.35 5.12
N LEU A 497 -5.84 4.31 3.91
CA LEU A 497 -6.73 5.35 3.41
C LEU A 497 -8.15 5.18 3.97
N GLY A 498 -8.86 6.29 4.18
CA GLY A 498 -10.24 6.29 4.70
C GLY A 498 -10.40 6.04 6.21
N LEU A 499 -9.31 5.83 6.95
CA LEU A 499 -9.33 5.70 8.41
C LEU A 499 -8.78 6.94 9.11
N SER A 500 -9.54 7.42 10.09
CA SER A 500 -9.14 8.49 11.02
C SER A 500 -9.83 8.26 12.37
N ASN A 501 -9.33 8.94 13.41
CA ASN A 501 -9.85 8.84 14.78
C ASN A 501 -9.80 7.41 15.34
N ILE A 502 -8.78 6.65 14.94
CA ILE A 502 -8.58 5.27 15.39
C ILE A 502 -7.96 5.24 16.79
N THR A 503 -8.46 4.35 17.65
CA THR A 503 -8.00 4.16 19.03
C THR A 503 -7.34 2.80 19.26
N GLN A 504 -7.62 1.80 18.42
CA GLN A 504 -6.99 0.49 18.47
C GLN A 504 -6.91 -0.10 17.05
N ILE A 505 -5.85 -0.85 16.80
CA ILE A 505 -5.67 -1.65 15.59
C ILE A 505 -5.32 -3.10 15.94
N VAL A 506 -5.76 -4.01 15.08
CA VAL A 506 -5.20 -5.36 14.91
C VAL A 506 -5.08 -5.61 13.40
N ALA A 507 -4.36 -6.63 12.96
CA ALA A 507 -4.18 -6.88 11.53
C ALA A 507 -5.54 -6.92 10.79
N GLY A 508 -5.71 -6.05 9.79
CA GLY A 508 -6.94 -5.93 8.99
C GLY A 508 -8.16 -5.29 9.68
N TYR A 509 -8.05 -4.82 10.93
CA TYR A 509 -9.17 -4.18 11.65
C TYR A 509 -8.76 -2.94 12.47
N ALA A 510 -9.66 -1.96 12.57
CA ALA A 510 -9.49 -0.75 13.35
C ALA A 510 -10.75 -0.39 14.15
N LEU A 511 -10.55 0.07 15.38
CA LEU A 511 -11.58 0.59 16.26
C LEU A 511 -11.53 2.13 16.23
N LYS A 512 -12.64 2.77 15.89
CA LYS A 512 -12.79 4.23 15.98
C LYS A 512 -13.19 4.65 17.39
N ASN A 513 -12.90 5.91 17.73
CA ASN A 513 -13.28 6.52 19.01
C ASN A 513 -14.80 6.59 19.25
N ASP A 514 -15.61 6.50 18.20
CA ASP A 514 -17.07 6.43 18.25
C ASP A 514 -17.61 5.03 18.58
N GLY A 515 -16.73 4.03 18.71
CA GLY A 515 -17.09 2.64 19.03
C GLY A 515 -17.50 1.80 17.82
N THR A 516 -17.26 2.28 16.59
CA THR A 516 -17.43 1.49 15.35
C THR A 516 -16.15 0.73 14.98
N VAL A 517 -16.31 -0.43 14.35
CA VAL A 517 -15.20 -1.27 13.85
C VAL A 517 -15.16 -1.21 12.34
N TRP A 518 -13.96 -1.11 11.79
CA TRP A 518 -13.67 -1.07 10.37
C TRP A 518 -12.70 -2.19 10.01
N ALA A 519 -12.87 -2.77 8.83
CA ALA A 519 -12.08 -3.88 8.33
C ALA A 519 -11.56 -3.56 6.91
N TRP A 520 -10.44 -4.13 6.52
CA TRP A 520 -9.93 -4.06 5.14
C TRP A 520 -9.16 -5.33 4.78
N GLY A 521 -8.81 -5.44 3.50
CA GLY A 521 -8.10 -6.58 2.96
C GLY A 521 -9.00 -7.74 2.59
N SER A 522 -8.56 -8.97 2.86
CA SER A 522 -9.22 -10.17 2.34
C SER A 522 -10.61 -10.38 2.94
N ASN A 523 -11.61 -10.61 2.07
CA ASN A 523 -12.91 -11.13 2.50
C ASN A 523 -13.00 -12.66 2.47
N TYR A 524 -11.85 -13.36 2.43
CA TYR A 524 -11.83 -14.81 2.55
C TYR A 524 -12.47 -15.23 3.88
N MET A 525 -13.33 -16.25 3.84
CA MET A 525 -14.15 -16.67 4.98
C MET A 525 -15.02 -15.56 5.57
N TRP A 526 -15.35 -14.52 4.79
CA TRP A 526 -16.15 -13.38 5.19
C TRP A 526 -15.58 -12.57 6.37
N GLY A 527 -14.24 -12.55 6.46
CA GLY A 527 -13.51 -11.88 7.53
C GLY A 527 -13.76 -10.38 7.63
N LEU A 528 -14.29 -9.71 6.59
CA LEU A 528 -14.63 -8.28 6.70
C LEU A 528 -15.83 -8.01 7.63
N GLY A 529 -16.72 -8.98 7.84
CA GLY A 529 -17.86 -8.82 8.73
C GLY A 529 -18.87 -7.75 8.29
N ASN A 530 -18.82 -7.30 7.03
CA ASN A 530 -19.66 -6.22 6.49
C ASN A 530 -20.95 -6.74 5.83
N GLY A 531 -21.24 -8.03 5.91
CA GLY A 531 -22.36 -8.69 5.25
C GLY A 531 -22.10 -9.13 3.80
N SER A 532 -20.95 -8.77 3.21
CA SER A 532 -20.57 -9.23 1.88
C SER A 532 -20.12 -10.69 1.92
N GLN A 533 -20.66 -11.49 1.00
CA GLN A 533 -20.27 -12.89 0.79
C GLN A 533 -19.38 -13.09 -0.45
N ASP A 534 -18.96 -11.99 -1.08
CA ASP A 534 -18.02 -12.04 -2.19
C ASP A 534 -16.61 -12.34 -1.66
N ASP A 535 -16.14 -13.58 -1.88
CA ASP A 535 -14.84 -14.08 -1.43
C ASP A 535 -13.70 -13.79 -2.41
N THR A 536 -14.01 -13.26 -3.60
CA THR A 536 -13.04 -12.71 -4.56
C THR A 536 -12.66 -11.27 -4.24
N PHE A 537 -13.37 -10.65 -3.29
CA PHE A 537 -13.26 -9.25 -2.94
C PHE A 537 -12.15 -9.00 -1.91
N ALA A 538 -11.16 -8.18 -2.29
CA ALA A 538 -10.29 -7.49 -1.35
C ALA A 538 -10.60 -5.98 -1.42
N THR A 539 -10.92 -5.35 -0.29
CA THR A 539 -11.21 -3.91 -0.30
C THR A 539 -9.92 -3.10 -0.18
N PRO A 540 -9.53 -2.28 -1.18
CA PRO A 540 -8.35 -1.41 -1.05
C PRO A 540 -8.59 -0.27 -0.06
N THR A 541 -9.84 -0.06 0.38
CA THR A 541 -10.24 0.93 1.39
C THR A 541 -10.99 0.25 2.52
N ALA A 542 -10.88 0.76 3.74
CA ALA A 542 -11.60 0.19 4.87
C ALA A 542 -13.13 0.30 4.74
N VAL A 543 -13.82 -0.76 5.15
CA VAL A 543 -15.28 -0.88 5.21
C VAL A 543 -15.74 -1.06 6.64
N GLN A 544 -16.93 -0.55 6.98
CA GLN A 544 -17.47 -0.72 8.33
C GLN A 544 -17.99 -2.15 8.55
N VAL A 545 -17.66 -2.74 9.71
CA VAL A 545 -18.23 -4.02 10.16
C VAL A 545 -19.71 -3.81 10.51
N SER A 546 -20.58 -4.67 10.01
CA SER A 546 -22.02 -4.49 10.10
C SER A 546 -22.57 -4.64 11.52
N GLY A 547 -23.46 -3.72 11.92
CA GLY A 547 -24.30 -3.88 13.11
C GLY A 547 -23.60 -3.76 14.48
N LEU A 548 -22.31 -3.42 14.52
CA LEU A 548 -21.58 -3.21 15.77
C LEU A 548 -21.48 -1.74 16.16
N THR A 549 -21.85 -1.45 17.41
CA THR A 549 -21.66 -0.17 18.08
C THR A 549 -21.20 -0.41 19.52
N ASP A 550 -20.73 0.66 20.19
CA ASP A 550 -20.27 0.61 21.59
C ASP A 550 -19.13 -0.40 21.83
N VAL A 551 -18.31 -0.65 20.81
CA VAL A 551 -17.12 -1.49 20.93
C VAL A 551 -16.04 -0.73 21.71
N ILE A 552 -15.39 -1.43 22.63
CA ILE A 552 -14.33 -0.88 23.49
C ILE A 552 -12.98 -1.59 23.33
N ALA A 553 -12.97 -2.76 22.69
CA ALA A 553 -11.75 -3.44 22.29
C ALA A 553 -12.02 -4.35 21.08
N ILE A 554 -10.98 -4.56 20.28
CA ILE A 554 -10.98 -5.52 19.16
C ILE A 554 -9.84 -6.54 19.31
N ALA A 555 -10.03 -7.72 18.73
CA ALA A 555 -9.00 -8.73 18.54
C ALA A 555 -9.20 -9.39 17.17
N GLY A 556 -8.15 -9.99 16.61
CA GLY A 556 -8.20 -10.58 15.27
C GLY A 556 -7.37 -11.86 15.18
N ALA A 557 -7.80 -12.76 14.31
CA ALA A 557 -7.03 -13.92 13.87
C ALA A 557 -7.17 -14.05 12.36
N THR A 558 -6.50 -15.02 11.76
CA THR A 558 -6.72 -15.41 10.37
C THR A 558 -8.20 -15.50 10.04
N GLY A 559 -8.69 -14.66 9.11
CA GLY A 559 -10.06 -14.73 8.61
C GLY A 559 -11.16 -14.53 9.65
N ASN A 560 -10.83 -14.03 10.85
CA ASN A 560 -11.76 -13.82 11.95
C ASN A 560 -11.53 -12.46 12.63
N GLY A 561 -12.63 -11.76 12.92
CA GLY A 561 -12.62 -10.59 13.77
C GLY A 561 -13.41 -10.81 15.05
N TYR A 562 -12.97 -10.16 16.13
CA TYR A 562 -13.59 -10.21 17.44
C TYR A 562 -13.73 -8.81 18.03
N ALA A 563 -14.86 -8.56 18.70
CA ALA A 563 -15.14 -7.28 19.33
C ALA A 563 -15.69 -7.46 20.75
N LEU A 564 -15.19 -6.67 21.70
CA LEU A 564 -15.72 -6.53 23.04
C LEU A 564 -16.58 -5.28 23.11
N LYS A 565 -17.86 -5.42 23.43
CA LYS A 565 -18.75 -4.30 23.67
C LYS A 565 -18.68 -3.81 25.12
N ARG A 566 -19.07 -2.55 25.34
CA ARG A 566 -19.10 -1.90 26.66
C ARG A 566 -19.99 -2.61 27.68
N ASP A 567 -20.98 -3.38 27.22
CA ASP A 567 -21.87 -4.20 28.05
C ASP A 567 -21.20 -5.51 28.55
N GLY A 568 -19.95 -5.78 28.15
CA GLY A 568 -19.19 -6.96 28.55
C GLY A 568 -19.51 -8.22 27.73
N THR A 569 -20.19 -8.07 26.58
CA THR A 569 -20.42 -9.15 25.61
C THR A 569 -19.32 -9.19 24.54
N VAL A 570 -19.04 -10.38 24.02
CA VAL A 570 -18.06 -10.62 22.95
C VAL A 570 -18.79 -11.02 21.68
N TRP A 571 -18.35 -10.47 20.56
CA TRP A 571 -18.89 -10.72 19.23
C TRP A 571 -17.78 -11.18 18.29
N SER A 572 -18.13 -12.03 17.32
CA SER A 572 -17.20 -12.69 16.40
C SER A 572 -17.80 -12.75 14.99
N TRP A 573 -16.95 -12.79 13.98
CA TRP A 573 -17.34 -13.04 12.59
C TRP A 573 -16.19 -13.69 11.83
N GLY A 574 -16.45 -14.13 10.60
CA GLY A 574 -15.47 -14.81 9.77
C GLY A 574 -15.58 -16.33 9.82
N GLU A 575 -14.46 -17.04 9.71
CA GLU A 575 -14.37 -18.51 9.71
C GLU A 575 -15.01 -19.18 10.94
N ASN A 576 -15.56 -20.39 10.80
CA ASN A 576 -16.14 -21.18 11.89
C ASN A 576 -15.90 -22.71 11.78
N THR A 577 -14.91 -23.15 11.01
CA THR A 577 -14.59 -24.58 10.77
C THR A 577 -14.37 -25.40 12.04
N THR A 578 -13.90 -24.76 13.11
CA THR A 578 -13.63 -25.36 14.41
C THR A 578 -14.39 -24.67 15.55
N GLY A 579 -15.46 -23.92 15.24
CA GLY A 579 -16.23 -23.20 16.25
C GLY A 579 -15.62 -21.84 16.67
N GLN A 580 -14.80 -21.22 15.81
CA GLN A 580 -14.14 -19.93 16.08
C GLN A 580 -15.13 -18.80 16.37
N LEU A 581 -16.39 -18.91 15.95
CA LEU A 581 -17.43 -17.93 16.27
C LEU A 581 -17.91 -18.04 17.71
N GLY A 582 -17.84 -19.21 18.34
CA GLY A 582 -18.23 -19.38 19.74
C GLY A 582 -19.74 -19.18 19.98
N ASP A 583 -20.58 -19.28 18.96
CA ASP A 583 -22.03 -19.03 19.00
C ASP A 583 -22.85 -20.31 19.28
N GLY A 584 -22.18 -21.40 19.65
CA GLY A 584 -22.76 -22.71 19.82
C GLY A 584 -22.95 -23.50 18.51
N THR A 585 -22.57 -22.93 17.37
CA THR A 585 -22.62 -23.61 16.06
C THR A 585 -21.23 -24.03 15.58
N ALA A 586 -21.19 -25.17 14.90
CA ALA A 586 -20.03 -25.66 14.16
C ALA A 586 -20.55 -26.50 12.98
N PRO A 587 -19.73 -26.71 11.94
CA PRO A 587 -20.08 -27.65 10.88
C PRO A 587 -20.20 -29.09 11.44
N PRO A 588 -21.09 -29.92 10.87
CA PRO A 588 -21.30 -31.30 11.31
C PRO A 588 -20.05 -32.19 11.15
N ASP A 589 -19.20 -31.87 10.16
CA ASP A 589 -17.85 -32.40 9.98
C ASP A 589 -16.99 -31.38 9.20
N LEU A 590 -15.66 -31.47 9.29
CA LEU A 590 -14.75 -30.54 8.60
C LEU A 590 -14.85 -30.62 7.07
N SER A 591 -15.21 -31.80 6.53
CA SER A 591 -15.36 -32.00 5.08
C SER A 591 -16.54 -31.23 4.49
N SER A 592 -17.57 -30.93 5.29
CA SER A 592 -18.73 -30.14 4.87
C SER A 592 -18.39 -28.68 4.55
N CYS A 593 -17.24 -28.21 5.03
CA CYS A 593 -16.67 -26.92 4.65
C CYS A 593 -15.51 -27.06 3.65
N SER A 594 -15.31 -28.20 2.99
CA SER A 594 -14.19 -28.42 2.05
C SER A 594 -14.67 -28.78 0.65
N GLU A 595 -14.07 -28.21 -0.40
CA GLU A 595 -14.34 -28.63 -1.79
C GLU A 595 -13.14 -29.25 -2.54
N ASN A 596 -11.91 -29.14 -1.99
CA ASN A 596 -10.68 -29.93 -2.26
C ASN A 596 -9.35 -29.14 -2.19
N GLU A 597 -9.32 -27.82 -1.96
CA GLU A 597 -8.05 -27.10 -1.65
C GLU A 597 -8.27 -25.67 -1.07
N GLY A 598 -9.29 -25.54 -0.22
CA GLY A 598 -9.70 -24.29 0.41
C GLY A 598 -11.09 -24.45 1.01
N VAL A 599 -11.30 -23.89 2.20
CA VAL A 599 -12.59 -23.98 2.90
C VAL A 599 -13.67 -23.29 2.03
N SER A 600 -14.83 -23.92 1.83
CA SER A 600 -16.02 -23.35 1.17
C SER A 600 -16.87 -22.66 2.24
N PRO A 601 -17.06 -21.33 2.19
CA PRO A 601 -17.78 -20.62 3.23
C PRO A 601 -19.30 -20.87 3.17
N ASN A 602 -19.79 -21.44 2.06
CA ASN A 602 -21.22 -21.67 1.80
C ASN A 602 -21.80 -22.90 2.52
N GLY A 603 -20.95 -23.75 3.11
CA GLY A 603 -21.41 -24.86 3.94
C GLY A 603 -22.11 -24.37 5.21
N PRO A 604 -23.04 -25.15 5.77
CA PRO A 604 -23.76 -24.75 6.98
C PRO A 604 -22.79 -24.52 8.15
N ASN A 605 -22.89 -23.34 8.77
CA ASN A 605 -22.07 -22.91 9.92
C ASN A 605 -20.55 -22.87 9.65
N CYS A 606 -20.10 -22.75 8.39
CA CYS A 606 -18.67 -22.70 8.07
C CYS A 606 -18.03 -21.32 8.27
N ALA A 607 -18.82 -20.25 8.23
CA ALA A 607 -18.39 -18.89 8.48
C ALA A 607 -19.60 -17.99 8.81
N SER A 608 -19.37 -16.72 9.19
CA SER A 608 -20.41 -15.68 9.27
C SER A 608 -19.92 -14.34 8.71
N ALA A 609 -20.65 -13.79 7.73
CA ALA A 609 -20.35 -12.49 7.11
C ALA A 609 -20.82 -11.29 7.96
N THR A 610 -21.58 -11.56 9.02
CA THR A 610 -22.01 -10.54 9.99
C THR A 610 -21.64 -10.98 11.40
N PRO A 611 -21.35 -10.04 12.31
CA PRO A 611 -21.06 -10.35 13.71
C PRO A 611 -22.16 -11.16 14.40
N VAL A 612 -21.75 -12.23 15.09
CA VAL A 612 -22.57 -13.07 15.97
C VAL A 612 -22.04 -12.99 17.40
N GLN A 613 -22.89 -13.21 18.39
CA GLN A 613 -22.49 -13.13 19.80
C GLN A 613 -21.87 -14.45 20.26
N VAL A 614 -20.72 -14.39 20.93
CA VAL A 614 -20.13 -15.53 21.63
C VAL A 614 -21.02 -15.89 22.84
N VAL A 615 -21.56 -17.10 22.85
CA VAL A 615 -22.50 -17.53 23.88
C VAL A 615 -21.79 -17.94 25.16
N GLY A 616 -22.43 -17.70 26.31
CA GLY A 616 -21.88 -18.07 27.62
C GLY A 616 -20.80 -17.14 28.18
N LEU A 617 -20.40 -16.10 27.44
CA LEU A 617 -19.45 -15.07 27.90
C LEU A 617 -20.17 -13.75 28.22
N THR A 618 -20.19 -13.40 29.50
CA THR A 618 -20.66 -12.10 30.01
C THR A 618 -19.68 -11.56 31.04
N GLY A 619 -19.69 -10.24 31.27
CA GLY A 619 -18.76 -9.60 32.22
C GLY A 619 -17.30 -9.68 31.76
N VAL A 620 -17.07 -9.74 30.44
CA VAL A 620 -15.73 -9.72 29.86
C VAL A 620 -15.14 -8.31 29.96
N THR A 621 -13.85 -8.24 30.30
CA THR A 621 -13.11 -6.99 30.49
C THR A 621 -11.92 -6.84 29.54
N LYS A 622 -11.41 -7.96 29.01
CA LYS A 622 -10.33 -8.01 28.01
C LYS A 622 -10.61 -9.14 27.03
N ILE A 623 -10.17 -8.96 25.79
CA ILE A 623 -10.25 -9.97 24.74
C ILE A 623 -8.91 -10.16 24.06
N GLY A 624 -8.69 -11.37 23.54
CA GLY A 624 -7.65 -11.73 22.60
C GLY A 624 -8.25 -12.63 21.51
N SER A 625 -7.40 -13.25 20.69
CA SER A 625 -7.83 -14.11 19.59
C SER A 625 -8.41 -15.42 20.10
N ARG A 626 -9.74 -15.45 20.25
CA ARG A 626 -10.50 -16.55 20.89
C ARG A 626 -10.26 -16.72 22.40
N LEU A 627 -9.78 -15.67 23.05
CA LEU A 627 -9.50 -15.63 24.48
C LEU A 627 -10.23 -14.46 25.13
N ALA A 628 -10.65 -14.61 26.38
CA ALA A 628 -11.30 -13.55 27.15
C ALA A 628 -10.89 -13.59 28.62
N VAL A 629 -10.81 -12.41 29.24
CA VAL A 629 -10.68 -12.25 30.69
C VAL A 629 -11.98 -11.68 31.24
N LYS A 630 -12.60 -12.39 32.17
CA LYS A 630 -13.79 -11.90 32.89
C LYS A 630 -13.40 -10.99 34.06
N SER A 631 -14.35 -10.23 34.57
CA SER A 631 -14.15 -9.31 35.69
C SER A 631 -13.69 -9.99 37.00
N ASP A 632 -13.89 -11.30 37.12
CA ASP A 632 -13.39 -12.13 38.23
C ASP A 632 -11.93 -12.60 38.03
N GLY A 633 -11.27 -12.20 36.95
CA GLY A 633 -9.90 -12.57 36.62
C GLY A 633 -9.74 -13.99 36.06
N THR A 634 -10.84 -14.68 35.74
CA THR A 634 -10.79 -15.99 35.06
C THR A 634 -10.57 -15.82 33.56
N VAL A 635 -9.86 -16.78 32.96
CA VAL A 635 -9.60 -16.83 31.51
C VAL A 635 -10.54 -17.85 30.87
N TRP A 636 -11.10 -17.46 29.74
CA TRP A 636 -12.01 -18.28 28.93
C TRP A 636 -11.51 -18.36 27.49
N GLN A 637 -11.79 -19.48 26.84
CA GLN A 637 -11.42 -19.73 25.45
C GLN A 637 -12.56 -20.42 24.68
N TRP A 638 -12.52 -20.36 23.35
CA TRP A 638 -13.50 -21.02 22.47
C TRP A 638 -12.91 -21.36 21.09
N GLY A 639 -13.61 -22.20 20.33
CA GLY A 639 -13.15 -22.73 19.05
C GLY A 639 -12.04 -23.77 19.20
N GLY A 640 -11.52 -24.26 18.09
CA GLY A 640 -10.56 -25.37 18.10
C GLY A 640 -11.26 -26.74 18.22
N GLN A 641 -10.49 -27.77 18.57
CA GLN A 641 -10.97 -29.15 18.61
C GLN A 641 -10.70 -29.80 19.96
N ASP A 642 -11.55 -30.72 20.38
CA ASP A 642 -11.30 -31.55 21.56
C ASP A 642 -10.29 -32.69 21.28
N ALA A 643 -9.94 -33.44 22.34
CA ALA A 643 -9.03 -34.59 22.24
C ALA A 643 -9.54 -35.70 21.30
N SER A 644 -10.81 -35.64 20.89
CA SER A 644 -11.44 -36.53 19.89
C SER A 644 -11.58 -35.86 18.52
N TYR A 645 -10.88 -34.74 18.28
CA TYR A 645 -10.90 -33.93 17.05
C TYR A 645 -12.27 -33.34 16.70
N LYS A 646 -13.15 -33.12 17.70
CA LYS A 646 -14.46 -32.49 17.48
C LYS A 646 -14.40 -30.98 17.72
N PRO A 647 -15.06 -30.15 16.88
CA PRO A 647 -15.14 -28.71 17.10
C PRO A 647 -15.66 -28.32 18.49
N MET A 648 -15.14 -27.24 19.05
CA MET A 648 -15.57 -26.66 20.34
C MET A 648 -16.28 -25.31 20.15
N PRO A 649 -17.58 -25.29 19.82
CA PRO A 649 -18.29 -24.05 19.49
C PRO A 649 -18.76 -23.23 20.70
N ASN A 650 -18.49 -23.69 21.93
CA ASN A 650 -18.92 -23.00 23.15
C ASN A 650 -17.70 -22.53 23.94
N ALA A 651 -17.81 -21.34 24.52
CA ALA A 651 -16.79 -20.85 25.42
C ALA A 651 -16.71 -21.66 26.71
N HIS A 652 -15.50 -21.93 27.17
CA HIS A 652 -15.22 -22.65 28.40
C HIS A 652 -14.02 -22.06 29.13
N GLN A 653 -13.95 -22.30 30.44
CA GLN A 653 -12.91 -21.73 31.30
C GLN A 653 -11.59 -22.49 31.15
N VAL A 654 -10.48 -21.76 31.03
CA VAL A 654 -9.13 -22.32 31.12
C VAL A 654 -8.83 -22.66 32.59
N PRO A 655 -8.58 -23.93 32.94
CA PRO A 655 -8.40 -24.34 34.34
C PRO A 655 -7.19 -23.68 35.01
N GLY A 656 -7.34 -23.36 36.30
CA GLY A 656 -6.20 -22.97 37.14
C GLY A 656 -5.62 -21.56 36.90
N ILE A 657 -6.29 -20.73 36.10
CA ILE A 657 -5.95 -19.31 35.94
C ILE A 657 -6.98 -18.43 36.67
N THR A 658 -6.48 -17.68 37.63
CA THR A 658 -7.23 -16.65 38.37
C THR A 658 -6.39 -15.37 38.42
N ASN A 659 -7.02 -14.22 38.62
CA ASN A 659 -6.36 -12.90 38.64
C ASN A 659 -5.61 -12.52 37.34
N ALA A 660 -6.07 -13.01 36.20
CA ALA A 660 -5.57 -12.56 34.90
C ALA A 660 -6.00 -11.10 34.64
N VAL A 661 -5.12 -10.35 33.98
CA VAL A 661 -5.34 -8.94 33.59
C VAL A 661 -5.19 -8.71 32.09
N ALA A 662 -4.62 -9.65 31.36
CA ALA A 662 -4.57 -9.68 29.91
C ALA A 662 -4.39 -11.12 29.40
N VAL A 663 -4.70 -11.31 28.12
CA VAL A 663 -4.46 -12.55 27.38
C VAL A 663 -3.77 -12.21 26.06
N GLY A 664 -2.95 -13.13 25.57
CA GLY A 664 -2.27 -13.04 24.27
C GLY A 664 -2.15 -14.42 23.64
N GLY A 665 -1.72 -14.48 22.38
CA GLY A 665 -1.71 -15.74 21.65
C GLY A 665 -3.08 -16.11 21.08
N VAL A 666 -3.24 -17.41 20.83
CA VAL A 666 -4.42 -17.99 20.18
C VAL A 666 -4.93 -19.12 21.07
N ALA A 667 -6.25 -19.20 21.30
CA ALA A 667 -6.87 -20.31 22.04
C ALA A 667 -6.48 -21.68 21.49
N THR A 668 -6.35 -22.67 22.39
CA THR A 668 -5.94 -24.03 22.03
C THR A 668 -6.80 -25.07 22.72
N ASP A 669 -7.39 -25.97 21.94
CA ASP A 669 -7.95 -27.22 22.47
C ASP A 669 -7.32 -28.47 21.84
N VAL A 670 -7.08 -28.50 20.51
CA VAL A 670 -6.08 -29.34 19.80
C VAL A 670 -5.86 -28.68 18.42
N GLY A 671 -4.68 -28.11 18.20
CA GLY A 671 -4.38 -27.28 17.01
C GLY A 671 -3.25 -26.27 17.30
N SER A 672 -2.58 -25.79 16.26
CA SER A 672 -1.24 -25.15 16.22
C SER A 672 -1.00 -23.87 17.05
N GLY A 673 -1.85 -23.50 18.01
CA GLY A 673 -1.71 -22.28 18.79
C GLY A 673 -0.96 -22.43 20.13
N THR A 674 -0.74 -21.30 20.80
CA THR A 674 -0.31 -21.21 22.21
C THR A 674 -1.04 -20.04 22.83
N GLY A 675 -1.70 -20.27 23.98
CA GLY A 675 -2.38 -19.24 24.76
C GLY A 675 -1.50 -18.73 25.89
N TYR A 676 -1.57 -17.44 26.16
CA TYR A 676 -0.86 -16.80 27.27
C TYR A 676 -1.81 -15.96 28.12
N ALA A 677 -1.58 -15.96 29.43
CA ALA A 677 -2.28 -15.10 30.38
C ALA A 677 -1.26 -14.31 31.22
N LEU A 678 -1.43 -12.99 31.26
CA LEU A 678 -0.71 -12.10 32.17
C LEU A 678 -1.48 -12.01 33.47
N LEU A 679 -0.84 -12.33 34.59
CA LEU A 679 -1.42 -12.21 35.92
C LEU A 679 -1.15 -10.83 36.52
N ALA A 680 -1.99 -10.43 37.46
CA ALA A 680 -1.88 -9.13 38.14
C ALA A 680 -0.54 -8.92 38.90
N ASP A 681 0.18 -10.00 39.23
CA ASP A 681 1.50 -9.97 39.86
C ASP A 681 2.67 -9.80 38.87
N GLY A 682 2.38 -9.70 37.57
CA GLY A 682 3.36 -9.54 36.49
C GLY A 682 4.05 -10.84 36.07
N THR A 683 3.50 -12.01 36.45
CA THR A 683 3.92 -13.33 35.95
C THR A 683 3.05 -13.79 34.77
N VAL A 684 3.53 -14.78 34.01
CA VAL A 684 2.88 -15.25 32.78
C VAL A 684 2.59 -16.75 32.86
N ARG A 685 1.36 -17.13 32.51
CA ARG A 685 0.95 -18.52 32.31
C ARG A 685 0.80 -18.83 30.83
N ALA A 686 1.21 -20.02 30.41
CA ALA A 686 1.17 -20.48 29.02
C ALA A 686 0.56 -21.88 28.91
N TRP A 687 -0.18 -22.15 27.84
CA TRP A 687 -0.74 -23.48 27.52
C TRP A 687 -0.81 -23.65 25.99
N GLY A 688 -0.89 -24.89 25.51
CA GLY A 688 -0.91 -25.23 24.09
C GLY A 688 0.35 -25.96 23.60
N MET A 689 0.80 -25.62 22.39
CA MET A 689 1.93 -26.27 21.72
C MET A 689 3.28 -25.98 22.41
N ASN A 690 4.24 -26.90 22.26
CA ASN A 690 5.59 -26.72 22.81
C ASN A 690 6.71 -27.35 21.95
N GLY A 691 6.45 -27.57 20.66
CA GLY A 691 7.44 -28.17 19.74
C GLY A 691 8.70 -27.31 19.60
N ASP A 692 8.50 -25.99 19.61
CA ASP A 692 9.56 -25.00 19.47
C ASP A 692 9.90 -24.28 20.78
N GLY A 693 9.31 -24.71 21.89
CA GLY A 693 9.51 -24.08 23.20
C GLY A 693 8.55 -22.93 23.49
N GLN A 694 7.42 -22.85 22.77
CA GLN A 694 6.40 -21.80 22.90
C GLN A 694 5.86 -21.61 24.33
N LEU A 695 5.93 -22.64 25.19
CA LEU A 695 5.53 -22.48 26.60
C LEU A 695 6.54 -21.68 27.45
N GLY A 696 7.78 -21.50 26.97
CA GLY A 696 8.79 -20.70 27.64
C GLY A 696 9.20 -21.20 29.04
N ASN A 697 8.89 -22.46 29.38
CA ASN A 697 9.07 -23.03 30.71
C ASN A 697 10.36 -23.87 30.86
N GLY A 698 11.27 -23.78 29.90
CA GLY A 698 12.52 -24.54 29.84
C GLY A 698 12.38 -25.94 29.26
N THR A 699 11.18 -26.36 28.84
CA THR A 699 10.94 -27.69 28.26
C THR A 699 10.79 -27.62 26.74
N LEU A 700 11.20 -28.68 26.05
CA LEU A 700 10.95 -28.91 24.63
C LEU A 700 10.35 -30.30 24.47
N CYS A 701 9.43 -30.46 23.52
CA CYS A 701 8.98 -31.79 23.12
C CYS A 701 10.14 -32.57 22.49
N GLN A 702 10.56 -33.69 23.10
CA GLN A 702 11.55 -34.57 22.49
C GLN A 702 10.87 -35.49 21.46
N GLY A 703 11.30 -35.41 20.20
CA GLY A 703 10.93 -36.39 19.16
C GLY A 703 9.54 -36.24 18.52
N GLY A 704 8.89 -35.08 18.61
CA GLY A 704 7.71 -34.73 17.78
C GLY A 704 6.34 -35.29 18.23
N SER A 705 6.27 -36.02 19.35
CA SER A 705 5.04 -36.72 19.77
C SER A 705 4.57 -36.33 21.19
N CYS A 706 4.23 -35.06 21.41
CA CYS A 706 3.48 -34.65 22.61
C CYS A 706 2.26 -33.84 22.17
N GLY A 707 1.08 -34.20 22.69
CA GLY A 707 -0.12 -33.39 22.52
C GLY A 707 0.02 -32.01 23.19
N PRO A 708 -0.90 -31.08 22.90
CA PRO A 708 -0.90 -29.76 23.52
C PRO A 708 -1.00 -29.86 25.05
N VAL A 709 -0.31 -28.97 25.76
CA VAL A 709 -0.40 -28.84 27.21
C VAL A 709 -1.67 -28.06 27.55
N THR A 710 -2.68 -28.73 28.10
CA THR A 710 -3.96 -28.11 28.45
C THR A 710 -3.97 -27.47 29.84
N ASP A 711 -3.07 -27.92 30.74
CA ASP A 711 -2.92 -27.34 32.07
C ASP A 711 -1.88 -26.21 32.03
N PRO A 712 -2.26 -24.95 32.32
CA PRO A 712 -1.34 -23.82 32.15
C PRO A 712 -0.08 -23.94 33.00
N VAL A 713 1.08 -23.78 32.38
CA VAL A 713 2.39 -23.76 33.02
C VAL A 713 2.87 -22.33 33.24
N THR A 714 3.87 -22.12 34.10
CA THR A 714 4.48 -20.80 34.30
C THR A 714 5.65 -20.61 33.33
N VAL A 715 5.70 -19.46 32.66
CA VAL A 715 6.84 -19.07 31.82
C VAL A 715 8.03 -18.78 32.71
N ALA A 716 9.19 -19.35 32.39
CA ALA A 716 10.36 -19.35 33.27
C ALA A 716 11.00 -17.96 33.36
N GLY A 717 11.30 -17.52 34.60
CA GLY A 717 12.17 -16.36 34.85
C GLY A 717 11.60 -14.98 34.50
N LEU A 718 10.33 -14.88 34.08
CA LEU A 718 9.66 -13.60 33.81
C LEU A 718 8.87 -13.10 35.01
N THR A 719 9.17 -11.87 35.42
CA THR A 719 8.42 -11.09 36.41
C THR A 719 8.36 -9.63 35.97
N GLY A 720 7.39 -8.88 36.51
CA GLY A 720 7.21 -7.47 36.16
C GLY A 720 6.78 -7.25 34.71
N VAL A 721 6.11 -8.23 34.11
CA VAL A 721 5.53 -8.12 32.75
C VAL A 721 4.34 -7.16 32.79
N THR A 722 4.25 -6.27 31.81
CA THR A 722 3.18 -5.27 31.66
C THR A 722 2.35 -5.49 30.40
N SER A 723 2.91 -6.16 29.38
CA SER A 723 2.20 -6.52 28.16
C SER A 723 2.71 -7.84 27.59
N LEU A 724 1.82 -8.55 26.89
CA LEU A 724 2.10 -9.78 26.17
C LEU A 724 1.82 -9.59 24.69
N ALA A 725 2.62 -10.26 23.87
CA ALA A 725 2.30 -10.50 22.47
C ALA A 725 2.73 -11.92 22.09
N SER A 726 2.38 -12.33 20.89
CA SER A 726 2.70 -13.64 20.34
C SER A 726 3.07 -13.49 18.88
N GLY A 727 3.83 -14.45 18.37
CA GLY A 727 3.80 -14.80 16.96
C GLY A 727 3.12 -16.15 16.77
N VAL A 728 3.29 -16.77 15.60
CA VAL A 728 2.75 -18.11 15.32
C VAL A 728 3.44 -19.16 16.18
N THR A 729 4.78 -19.09 16.28
CA THR A 729 5.60 -20.03 17.06
C THR A 729 6.40 -19.36 18.19
N ALA A 730 6.26 -18.05 18.38
CA ALA A 730 6.99 -17.28 19.38
C ALA A 730 6.06 -16.64 20.44
N GLY A 731 6.57 -16.49 21.65
CA GLY A 731 5.94 -15.69 22.71
C GLY A 731 6.79 -14.45 23.02
N TYR A 732 6.14 -13.34 23.33
CA TYR A 732 6.80 -12.08 23.65
C TYR A 732 6.26 -11.45 24.93
N ALA A 733 7.14 -10.81 25.70
CA ALA A 733 6.77 -10.07 26.90
C ALA A 733 7.48 -8.71 26.96
N LEU A 734 6.72 -7.66 27.25
CA LEU A 734 7.23 -6.35 27.62
C LEU A 734 7.25 -6.25 29.15
N LYS A 735 8.41 -5.91 29.71
CA LYS A 735 8.57 -5.67 31.15
C LYS A 735 8.43 -4.19 31.50
N SER A 736 8.16 -3.92 32.77
CA SER A 736 8.04 -2.57 33.33
C SER A 736 9.33 -1.73 33.23
N ASP A 737 10.48 -2.37 33.03
CA ASP A 737 11.78 -1.73 32.77
C ASP A 737 11.97 -1.32 31.29
N GLY A 738 10.99 -1.56 30.43
CA GLY A 738 11.02 -1.22 29.01
C GLY A 738 11.82 -2.20 28.15
N THR A 739 12.15 -3.39 28.67
CA THR A 739 12.82 -4.46 27.92
C THR A 739 11.82 -5.44 27.31
N VAL A 740 12.14 -5.97 26.13
CA VAL A 740 11.36 -7.01 25.43
C VAL A 740 12.09 -8.34 25.50
N TRP A 741 11.32 -9.40 25.75
CA TRP A 741 11.79 -10.77 25.85
C TRP A 741 11.01 -11.65 24.88
N ALA A 742 11.70 -12.56 24.19
CA ALA A 742 11.14 -13.51 23.23
C ALA A 742 11.49 -14.95 23.61
N TRP A 743 10.65 -15.91 23.24
CA TRP A 743 10.92 -17.35 23.32
C TRP A 743 10.08 -18.09 22.28
N GLY A 744 10.32 -19.40 22.11
CA GLY A 744 9.69 -20.23 21.10
C GLY A 744 10.56 -20.38 19.85
N GLY A 745 9.91 -20.49 18.69
CA GLY A 745 10.54 -20.58 17.37
C GLY A 745 11.25 -19.28 16.98
N GLY A 746 12.36 -19.44 16.26
CA GLY A 746 13.17 -18.37 15.68
C GLY A 746 13.68 -18.78 14.28
N GLN A 747 12.84 -19.47 13.50
CA GLN A 747 13.25 -19.98 12.18
C GLN A 747 13.58 -18.83 11.23
N ASP A 748 12.80 -17.76 11.30
CA ASP A 748 12.89 -16.55 10.46
C ASP A 748 13.40 -15.33 11.25
N GLY A 749 13.99 -15.56 12.43
CA GLY A 749 14.60 -14.53 13.28
C GLY A 749 13.64 -13.82 14.23
N GLU A 750 12.50 -14.44 14.53
CA GLU A 750 11.45 -13.95 15.44
C GLU A 750 11.96 -13.71 16.87
N LEU A 751 13.08 -14.33 17.26
CA LEU A 751 13.72 -14.07 18.55
C LEU A 751 14.47 -12.73 18.61
N GLY A 752 14.65 -12.04 17.47
CA GLY A 752 15.29 -10.72 17.40
C GLY A 752 16.77 -10.70 17.79
N ASP A 753 17.43 -11.87 17.78
CA ASP A 753 18.85 -12.04 18.13
C ASP A 753 19.79 -11.93 16.91
N GLY A 754 19.23 -11.67 15.73
CA GLY A 754 19.97 -11.59 14.47
C GLY A 754 20.41 -12.95 13.93
N GLN A 755 19.88 -14.06 14.44
CA GLN A 755 20.15 -15.42 13.95
C GLN A 755 18.89 -16.03 13.29
N LEU A 756 19.11 -16.95 12.36
CA LEU A 756 18.06 -17.78 11.73
C LEU A 756 18.10 -19.20 12.27
N PHE A 757 17.00 -19.94 12.11
CA PHE A 757 16.89 -21.35 12.49
C PHE A 757 17.22 -21.64 13.96
N THR A 758 16.99 -20.67 14.84
CA THR A 758 17.15 -20.82 16.29
C THR A 758 15.81 -21.11 16.95
N LYS A 759 15.85 -21.58 18.20
CA LYS A 759 14.69 -21.64 19.07
C LYS A 759 15.11 -21.53 20.53
N SER A 760 14.21 -21.04 21.38
CA SER A 760 14.47 -20.92 22.80
C SER A 760 13.29 -21.39 23.63
N SER A 761 13.48 -22.39 24.49
CA SER A 761 12.45 -22.82 25.45
C SER A 761 12.37 -21.96 26.70
N VAL A 762 13.21 -20.93 26.81
CA VAL A 762 13.16 -19.94 27.88
C VAL A 762 13.17 -18.52 27.29
N PRO A 763 12.57 -17.54 27.98
CA PRO A 763 12.64 -16.14 27.60
C PRO A 763 14.09 -15.65 27.47
N VAL A 764 14.41 -15.07 26.31
CA VAL A 764 15.66 -14.37 26.02
C VAL A 764 15.38 -12.91 25.75
N ARG A 765 16.23 -12.02 26.27
CA ARG A 765 16.09 -10.58 26.04
C ARG A 765 16.48 -10.23 24.62
N ILE A 766 15.64 -9.47 23.92
CA ILE A 766 15.97 -8.92 22.61
C ILE A 766 16.98 -7.77 22.80
N ALA A 767 18.16 -7.90 22.21
CA ALA A 767 19.19 -6.87 22.26
C ALA A 767 18.84 -5.69 21.32
N GLY A 768 19.37 -4.49 21.61
CA GLY A 768 19.14 -3.30 20.77
C GLY A 768 17.77 -2.62 20.97
N LEU A 769 16.84 -3.24 21.71
CA LEU A 769 15.58 -2.61 22.13
C LEU A 769 15.61 -2.24 23.62
N SER A 770 15.27 -0.98 23.91
CA SER A 770 15.04 -0.51 25.27
C SER A 770 14.09 0.69 25.25
N GLY A 771 13.47 1.00 26.39
CA GLY A 771 12.47 2.07 26.47
C GLY A 771 11.23 1.78 25.61
N VAL A 772 10.92 0.50 25.40
CA VAL A 772 9.75 0.07 24.64
C VAL A 772 8.47 0.43 25.41
N THR A 773 7.52 1.07 24.73
CA THR A 773 6.25 1.53 25.31
C THR A 773 5.05 0.71 24.87
N ALA A 774 5.15 0.02 23.74
CA ALA A 774 4.12 -0.89 23.24
C ALA A 774 4.75 -2.08 22.52
N LEU A 775 4.06 -3.22 22.56
CA LEU A 775 4.48 -4.48 21.96
C LEU A 775 3.24 -5.11 21.29
N GLY A 776 3.39 -5.54 20.05
CA GLY A 776 2.33 -6.17 19.27
C GLY A 776 2.74 -7.50 18.66
N TYR A 777 1.82 -8.09 17.89
CA TYR A 777 1.97 -9.42 17.30
C TYR A 777 3.16 -9.47 16.33
N ASN A 778 3.77 -10.66 16.14
CA ASN A 778 4.84 -10.93 15.17
C ASN A 778 6.05 -9.97 15.21
N GLY A 779 6.54 -9.67 16.40
CA GLY A 779 7.84 -9.00 16.53
C GLY A 779 7.82 -7.51 16.15
N LEU A 780 6.74 -6.81 16.51
CA LEU A 780 6.65 -5.35 16.40
C LEU A 780 6.59 -4.68 17.77
N ALA A 781 7.34 -3.59 17.92
CA ALA A 781 7.39 -2.80 19.14
C ALA A 781 7.40 -1.30 18.84
N VAL A 782 7.05 -0.49 19.83
CA VAL A 782 7.20 0.97 19.77
C VAL A 782 8.27 1.41 20.75
N ALA A 783 9.29 2.11 20.27
CA ALA A 783 10.36 2.65 21.09
C ALA A 783 10.91 3.95 20.52
N ASN A 784 11.65 4.71 21.31
CA ASN A 784 12.44 5.82 20.79
C ASN A 784 13.75 5.29 20.20
N PRO A 785 14.23 5.86 19.07
CA PRO A 785 15.55 5.54 18.55
C PRO A 785 16.60 6.00 19.56
N GLN A 786 17.60 5.16 19.80
CA GLN A 786 18.67 5.39 20.78
C GLN A 786 19.94 5.93 20.14
#